data_AF-A0A094E6C4-F1
#
_entry.id   AF-A0A094E6C4-F1
#
_cell.length_a   1.000
_cell.length_b   1.000
_cell.length_c   1.000
_cell.angle_alpha   90.00
_cell.angle_beta   90.00
_cell.angle_gamma   90.00
#
_symmetry.space_group_name_H-M   'P 1'
#
loop_
_entity.id
_entity.type
_entity.pdbx_description
1 polymer ?
#
loop_
_entity_poly.entity_id
_entity_poly.type
_entity_poly.pdbx_seq_one_letter_code
_entity_poly.pdbx_strand_id
1 'polypeptide(L)'
;MGCQDVLTRKTGVIVGDDVLKLFNYAQEHNFAIPAINVTSSSTVVAALEAARDQKAPIILQMSQGGAAYFAGKGVANGKQEASIAGGIAGAHYIRAVAPAYGIPVILHTDHCAKKLLPWLDGLLDADEAYFKEKGEPLFSSHMIDLSEEEVDYNIKTTAEYLKRAAPMKQWLEMEIGITGGEEDGVNNEDVDNNSLYTQPEDILAIYQALSPISPFFSIAAGFGNVHGVYKPGNVKLHPELLGKHQKYVKDAIGAKEDKPVFLVFHGGSGSAKKEFTDAISYGVVKVNLDTDLQYAYLTGIRDYVLAKKDYIMQQVGNPDGEDKPNKKYFDPRVWVREGEKTMSARLTEGLKDFNTSNQLLFYVYTRDVRVNKCPGFAYSSPKELFYAASCYYGPNLRSQPGAAMAGGGKTVAGYRRTTHWIVRPRNDVLSGGRWESGLLPEMAHDRPDDYNDSHSVTPKLGQHPFFVLLQLITIHCKQNTVGSGYFASLLRVAAVTEERGLFIFLTQSSEAVRQRIAMAESEGGGVPQGQKQGWSSFIKSIANFSGDLSSLTAPPFILSSTSLTEFSSYWAEHPSIFVAPAAEKDPQKRALLVLKWFLSTLKQQYASRSDKYGNEKKPLNPFLGELFLGKWVDAAGTTELVSEQVSHHPPVTAYSIYNKEKGVQLQGYNAQKASFARTINVKQIGHAVYSIPAFDETYLITLPNLHIEGLVFGAPFVELNDKTYITSSSGFTAKIDYSGRGWVSGKKNSFTATLYPTGKESSILYTITGQWNKTFEVREGKKGAVIDDYDAEASAPTPLTIAPLEQQDPMESRRAWSKVAAGIAAGDMDATGVEKSKIENEQRALRAKEKEDGSEWTRRYFTRVESDKLLEALAPKIGLLVEDDKTGGIWRFDEKKATAEAGKKN
;
A
#
# COMPACT_ATOMS: atom_id res chain seq x y z
N MET A 1 34.14 30.25 -2.79
CA MET A 1 32.95 30.60 -3.56
C MET A 1 31.88 29.57 -3.22
N GLY A 2 30.64 29.99 -3.10
CA GLY A 2 29.46 29.11 -2.96
C GLY A 2 28.60 29.23 -4.23
N CYS A 3 27.59 28.38 -4.41
CA CYS A 3 26.79 28.44 -5.64
C CYS A 3 26.04 29.77 -5.80
N GLN A 4 25.75 30.51 -4.72
CA GLN A 4 25.22 31.88 -4.78
C GLN A 4 26.14 32.89 -5.50
N ASP A 5 27.40 32.56 -5.77
CA ASP A 5 28.31 33.42 -6.53
C ASP A 5 28.07 33.31 -8.04
N VAL A 6 27.49 32.21 -8.54
CA VAL A 6 27.12 32.05 -9.96
C VAL A 6 25.67 32.42 -10.27
N LEU A 7 24.77 32.44 -9.27
CA LEU A 7 23.35 32.74 -9.44
C LEU A 7 23.05 34.25 -9.47
N THR A 8 22.18 34.68 -10.37
CA THR A 8 21.63 36.05 -10.38
C THR A 8 20.54 36.22 -9.31
N ARG A 9 19.69 35.22 -9.12
CA ARG A 9 18.68 35.15 -8.05
C ARG A 9 19.19 34.25 -6.93
N LYS A 10 19.56 34.85 -5.80
CA LYS A 10 20.15 34.15 -4.65
C LYS A 10 19.14 33.56 -3.67
N THR A 11 17.87 33.97 -3.75
CA THR A 11 16.78 33.59 -2.84
C THR A 11 15.45 33.43 -3.59
N GLY A 12 14.60 32.51 -3.14
CA GLY A 12 13.33 32.19 -3.81
C GLY A 12 13.49 31.28 -5.03
N VAL A 13 12.43 31.15 -5.83
CA VAL A 13 12.41 30.24 -6.98
C VAL A 13 13.31 30.75 -8.11
N ILE A 14 14.30 29.96 -8.53
CA ILE A 14 15.21 30.25 -9.66
C ILE A 14 14.72 29.57 -10.95
N VAL A 15 15.09 30.08 -12.12
CA VAL A 15 14.63 29.59 -13.44
C VAL A 15 15.76 29.65 -14.49
N GLY A 16 15.63 28.91 -15.58
CA GLY A 16 16.48 29.00 -16.78
C GLY A 16 17.97 29.03 -16.53
N ASP A 17 18.64 30.12 -16.94
CA ASP A 17 20.11 30.25 -16.86
C ASP A 17 20.67 30.04 -15.44
N ASP A 18 19.91 30.35 -14.39
CA ASP A 18 20.34 30.12 -13.00
C ASP A 18 20.20 28.66 -12.58
N VAL A 19 19.23 27.90 -13.12
CA VAL A 19 19.17 26.44 -12.96
C VAL A 19 20.39 25.80 -13.64
N LEU A 20 20.68 26.22 -14.88
CA LEU A 20 21.84 25.74 -15.64
C LEU A 20 23.17 26.01 -14.92
N LYS A 21 23.35 27.21 -14.37
CA LYS A 21 24.55 27.54 -13.57
C LYS A 21 24.64 26.72 -12.29
N LEU A 22 23.51 26.47 -11.61
CA LEU A 22 23.49 25.64 -10.41
C LEU A 22 23.91 24.21 -10.71
N PHE A 23 23.40 23.60 -11.78
CA PHE A 23 23.75 22.24 -12.17
C PHE A 23 25.19 22.10 -12.68
N ASN A 24 25.71 23.07 -13.45
CA ASN A 24 27.13 23.12 -13.82
C ASN A 24 28.02 23.19 -12.56
N TYR A 25 27.70 24.10 -11.63
CA TYR A 25 28.41 24.22 -10.35
C TYR A 25 28.32 22.93 -9.51
N ALA A 26 27.18 22.23 -9.54
CA ALA A 26 26.99 20.95 -8.87
C ALA A 26 27.89 19.84 -9.43
N GLN A 27 28.04 19.76 -10.76
CA GLN A 27 28.95 18.81 -11.41
C GLN A 27 30.43 19.10 -11.15
N GLU A 28 30.82 20.38 -11.16
CA GLU A 28 32.19 20.86 -10.84
C GLU A 28 32.55 20.55 -9.38
N HIS A 29 31.64 20.83 -8.45
CA HIS A 29 31.87 20.67 -7.01
C HIS A 29 31.42 19.31 -6.43
N ASN A 30 30.98 18.37 -7.28
CA ASN A 30 30.58 17.00 -6.92
C ASN A 30 29.54 16.92 -5.79
N PHE A 31 28.42 17.62 -5.97
CA PHE A 31 27.22 17.45 -5.16
C PHE A 31 25.98 17.33 -6.05
N ALA A 32 24.87 16.84 -5.49
CA ALA A 32 23.56 16.92 -6.11
C ALA A 32 22.58 17.69 -5.21
N ILE A 33 21.56 18.27 -5.82
CA ILE A 33 20.49 18.97 -5.12
C ILE A 33 19.37 17.95 -4.82
N PRO A 34 18.93 17.80 -3.56
CA PRO A 34 17.80 16.93 -3.26
C PRO A 34 16.51 17.53 -3.84
N ALA A 35 15.70 16.67 -4.43
CA ALA A 35 14.38 17.00 -4.95
C ALA A 35 13.29 16.35 -4.11
N ILE A 36 12.50 17.20 -3.46
CA ILE A 36 11.63 16.79 -2.36
C ILE A 36 10.18 16.85 -2.80
N ASN A 37 9.51 15.69 -2.77
CA ASN A 37 8.09 15.60 -3.03
C ASN A 37 7.32 16.34 -1.93
N VAL A 38 6.48 17.28 -2.33
CA VAL A 38 5.65 18.07 -1.43
C VAL A 38 4.18 17.93 -1.80
N THR A 39 3.35 17.78 -0.77
CA THR A 39 1.90 17.54 -0.92
C THR A 39 1.07 18.60 -0.20
N SER A 40 1.68 19.37 0.70
CA SER A 40 1.03 20.41 1.48
C SER A 40 1.97 21.57 1.83
N SER A 41 1.39 22.67 2.33
CA SER A 41 2.15 23.79 2.89
C SER A 41 3.11 23.38 4.02
N SER A 42 2.71 22.39 4.84
CA SER A 42 3.55 21.81 5.91
C SER A 42 4.81 21.13 5.36
N THR A 43 4.67 20.24 4.37
CA THR A 43 5.82 19.55 3.76
C THR A 43 6.77 20.52 3.04
N VAL A 44 6.23 21.59 2.44
CA VAL A 44 7.03 22.69 1.88
C VAL A 44 7.83 23.42 2.98
N VAL A 45 7.18 23.78 4.08
CA VAL A 45 7.83 24.46 5.22
C VAL A 45 8.95 23.62 5.81
N ALA A 46 8.70 22.33 6.06
CA ALA A 46 9.70 21.40 6.58
C ALA A 46 10.93 21.27 5.65
N ALA A 47 10.70 21.26 4.33
CA ALA A 47 11.76 21.17 3.33
C ALA A 47 12.61 22.45 3.25
N LEU A 48 11.97 23.62 3.18
CA LEU A 48 12.63 24.92 3.15
C LEU A 48 13.41 25.21 4.45
N GLU A 49 12.87 24.80 5.60
CA GLU A 49 13.53 24.95 6.90
C GLU A 49 14.85 24.16 6.97
N ALA A 50 14.83 22.89 6.57
CA ALA A 50 16.04 22.06 6.56
C ALA A 50 17.12 22.62 5.61
N ALA A 51 16.73 23.04 4.39
CA ALA A 51 17.66 23.59 3.42
C ALA A 51 18.26 24.94 3.85
N ARG A 52 17.46 25.81 4.50
CA ARG A 52 17.95 27.04 5.17
C ARG A 52 19.00 26.71 6.22
N ASP A 53 18.68 25.81 7.14
CA ASP A 53 19.54 25.50 8.28
C ASP A 53 20.83 24.76 7.88
N GLN A 54 20.78 24.02 6.77
CA GLN A 54 21.96 23.44 6.12
C GLN A 54 22.65 24.36 5.11
N LYS A 55 22.13 25.58 4.87
CA LYS A 55 22.68 26.55 3.90
C LYS A 55 22.92 25.91 2.53
N ALA A 56 21.86 25.30 1.99
CA ALA A 56 21.87 24.53 0.76
C ALA A 56 20.80 25.01 -0.23
N PRO A 57 21.03 24.88 -1.56
CA PRO A 57 19.95 24.87 -2.54
C PRO A 57 19.04 23.64 -2.34
N ILE A 58 17.81 23.72 -2.83
CA ILE A 58 16.83 22.61 -2.79
C ILE A 58 15.93 22.64 -4.03
N ILE A 59 15.49 21.46 -4.49
CA ILE A 59 14.39 21.31 -5.45
C ILE A 59 13.13 20.91 -4.64
N LEU A 60 12.01 21.59 -4.87
CA LEU A 60 10.69 21.15 -4.39
C LEU A 60 9.88 20.68 -5.60
N GLN A 61 9.42 19.43 -5.56
CA GLN A 61 8.69 18.82 -6.66
C GLN A 61 7.29 18.35 -6.23
N MET A 62 6.35 18.35 -7.16
CA MET A 62 5.01 17.83 -6.94
C MET A 62 4.74 16.70 -7.93
N SER A 63 4.48 15.50 -7.41
CA SER A 63 3.89 14.40 -8.15
C SER A 63 2.45 14.73 -8.57
N GLN A 64 1.87 13.98 -9.51
CA GLN A 64 0.49 14.23 -9.97
C GLN A 64 -0.50 14.07 -8.80
N GLY A 65 -0.26 13.07 -7.95
CA GLY A 65 -1.05 12.81 -6.74
C GLY A 65 -0.81 13.84 -5.64
N GLY A 66 0.44 14.31 -5.49
CA GLY A 66 0.80 15.38 -4.56
C GLY A 66 0.15 16.72 -4.92
N ALA A 67 0.14 17.06 -6.20
CA ALA A 67 -0.56 18.22 -6.74
C ALA A 67 -2.08 18.12 -6.51
N ALA A 68 -2.72 16.98 -6.77
CA ALA A 68 -4.13 16.78 -6.46
C ALA A 68 -4.44 16.92 -4.96
N TYR A 69 -3.52 16.47 -4.09
CA TYR A 69 -3.67 16.63 -2.64
C TYR A 69 -3.55 18.09 -2.19
N PHE A 70 -2.73 18.91 -2.87
CA PHE A 70 -2.64 20.36 -2.65
C PHE A 70 -3.96 21.10 -2.98
N ALA A 71 -4.72 20.67 -4.00
CA ALA A 71 -6.08 21.15 -4.25
C ALA A 71 -7.10 20.59 -3.23
N GLY A 72 -6.80 19.42 -2.66
CA GLY A 72 -7.63 18.68 -1.72
C GLY A 72 -8.50 17.64 -2.40
N LYS A 73 -8.54 16.42 -1.83
CA LYS A 73 -9.26 15.25 -2.40
C LYS A 73 -10.79 15.40 -2.57
N GLY A 74 -11.37 16.53 -2.16
CA GLY A 74 -12.77 16.88 -2.46
C GLY A 74 -12.99 17.44 -3.87
N VAL A 75 -11.92 17.85 -4.56
CA VAL A 75 -11.97 18.32 -5.95
C VAL A 75 -11.89 17.09 -6.88
N ALA A 76 -12.77 17.04 -7.88
CA ALA A 76 -12.74 15.98 -8.90
C ALA A 76 -11.47 16.08 -9.76
N ASN A 77 -10.89 14.93 -10.11
CA ASN A 77 -9.63 14.86 -10.87
C ASN A 77 -9.75 13.99 -12.14
N GLY A 78 -10.95 13.90 -12.72
CA GLY A 78 -11.24 12.99 -13.83
C GLY A 78 -10.54 13.33 -15.15
N LYS A 79 -10.15 14.59 -15.32
CA LYS A 79 -9.37 15.12 -16.44
C LYS A 79 -8.18 15.95 -15.92
N GLN A 80 -7.58 15.51 -14.82
CA GLN A 80 -6.45 16.18 -14.15
C GLN A 80 -6.77 17.55 -13.54
N GLU A 81 -8.05 17.95 -13.41
CA GLU A 81 -8.40 19.32 -12.98
C GLU A 81 -7.88 19.66 -11.57
N ALA A 82 -7.93 18.73 -10.63
CA ALA A 82 -7.39 18.92 -9.29
C ALA A 82 -5.85 18.94 -9.27
N SER A 83 -5.20 18.10 -10.10
CA SER A 83 -3.73 18.09 -10.22
C SER A 83 -3.19 19.36 -10.88
N ILE A 84 -3.87 19.91 -11.88
CA ILE A 84 -3.51 21.19 -12.50
C ILE A 84 -3.70 22.33 -11.48
N ALA A 85 -4.91 22.46 -10.92
CA ALA A 85 -5.23 23.55 -9.99
C ALA A 85 -4.37 23.51 -8.72
N GLY A 86 -4.11 22.32 -8.19
CA GLY A 86 -3.29 22.13 -7.00
C GLY A 86 -1.79 22.32 -7.25
N GLY A 87 -1.30 21.94 -8.43
CA GLY A 87 0.07 22.25 -8.86
C GLY A 87 0.30 23.75 -8.96
N ILE A 88 -0.62 24.48 -9.60
CA ILE A 88 -0.59 25.96 -9.68
C ILE A 88 -0.66 26.60 -8.28
N ALA A 89 -1.55 26.12 -7.40
CA ALA A 89 -1.68 26.62 -6.04
C ALA A 89 -0.42 26.38 -5.19
N GLY A 90 0.16 25.17 -5.27
CA GLY A 90 1.42 24.82 -4.62
C GLY A 90 2.58 25.67 -5.12
N ALA A 91 2.67 25.88 -6.44
CA ALA A 91 3.69 26.72 -7.05
C ALA A 91 3.63 28.19 -6.57
N HIS A 92 2.43 28.78 -6.54
CA HIS A 92 2.25 30.13 -6.00
C HIS A 92 2.57 30.22 -4.49
N TYR A 93 2.20 29.20 -3.71
CA TYR A 93 2.56 29.14 -2.29
C TYR A 93 4.09 29.10 -2.09
N ILE A 94 4.78 28.22 -2.82
CA ILE A 94 6.24 28.09 -2.77
C ILE A 94 6.92 29.40 -3.17
N ARG A 95 6.48 30.04 -4.27
CA ARG A 95 7.00 31.34 -4.72
C ARG A 95 6.81 32.46 -3.70
N ALA A 96 5.67 32.48 -3.01
CA ALA A 96 5.40 33.48 -1.98
C ALA A 96 6.26 33.28 -0.72
N VAL A 97 6.51 32.02 -0.32
CA VAL A 97 7.14 31.73 0.99
C VAL A 97 8.66 31.50 0.91
N ALA A 98 9.19 30.93 -0.18
CA ALA A 98 10.61 30.59 -0.33
C ALA A 98 11.59 31.76 -0.11
N PRO A 99 11.32 33.01 -0.55
CA PRO A 99 12.21 34.14 -0.28
C PRO A 99 12.49 34.39 1.21
N ALA A 100 11.52 34.08 2.09
CA ALA A 100 11.67 34.25 3.54
C ALA A 100 12.68 33.28 4.18
N TYR A 101 13.02 32.18 3.48
CA TYR A 101 14.03 31.22 3.91
C TYR A 101 15.44 31.57 3.43
N GLY A 102 15.62 32.56 2.56
CA GLY A 102 16.95 33.05 2.17
C GLY A 102 17.79 32.09 1.33
N ILE A 103 17.16 31.09 0.69
CA ILE A 103 17.81 30.06 -0.13
C ILE A 103 17.27 30.09 -1.58
N PRO A 104 18.08 29.68 -2.59
CA PRO A 104 17.58 29.44 -3.93
C PRO A 104 16.84 28.10 -3.98
N VAL A 105 15.69 28.10 -4.65
CA VAL A 105 14.78 26.95 -4.78
C VAL A 105 14.53 26.67 -6.26
N ILE A 106 14.60 25.41 -6.68
CA ILE A 106 14.05 24.97 -7.97
C ILE A 106 12.65 24.44 -7.70
N LEU A 107 11.66 24.83 -8.51
CA LEU A 107 10.28 24.38 -8.41
C LEU A 107 9.96 23.46 -9.59
N HIS A 108 9.51 22.24 -9.31
CA HIS A 108 9.46 21.16 -10.27
C HIS A 108 8.15 20.34 -10.19
N THR A 109 7.93 19.46 -11.17
CA THR A 109 6.93 18.39 -11.10
C THR A 109 7.61 17.05 -11.35
N ASP A 110 7.11 16.01 -10.71
CA ASP A 110 7.61 14.64 -10.87
C ASP A 110 6.96 13.91 -12.05
N HIS A 111 7.22 12.60 -12.14
CA HIS A 111 6.72 11.62 -13.10
C HIS A 111 5.44 11.98 -13.83
N CYS A 112 5.57 12.24 -15.13
CA CYS A 112 4.44 12.47 -16.04
C CYS A 112 4.39 11.39 -17.11
N ALA A 113 3.85 10.22 -16.73
CA ALA A 113 3.51 9.13 -17.63
C ALA A 113 2.63 9.60 -18.81
N LYS A 114 2.58 8.85 -19.91
CA LYS A 114 1.73 9.15 -21.10
C LYS A 114 0.26 9.47 -20.78
N LYS A 115 -0.32 8.75 -19.80
CA LYS A 115 -1.69 8.96 -19.29
C LYS A 115 -1.89 10.30 -18.55
N LEU A 116 -0.80 10.96 -18.16
CA LEU A 116 -0.73 12.19 -17.38
C LEU A 116 -0.33 13.41 -18.23
N LEU A 117 0.02 13.27 -19.51
CA LEU A 117 0.36 14.41 -20.38
C LEU A 117 -0.66 15.59 -20.32
N PRO A 118 -1.99 15.37 -20.21
CA PRO A 118 -2.95 16.48 -20.01
C PRO A 118 -2.76 17.30 -18.72
N TRP A 119 -2.14 16.73 -17.69
CA TRP A 119 -1.74 17.46 -16.48
C TRP A 119 -0.55 18.38 -16.77
N LEU A 120 0.49 17.87 -17.44
CA LEU A 120 1.64 18.65 -17.88
C LEU A 120 1.23 19.76 -18.86
N ASP A 121 0.33 19.48 -19.80
CA ASP A 121 -0.21 20.48 -20.73
C ASP A 121 -0.84 21.66 -19.97
N GLY A 122 -1.68 21.38 -18.96
CA GLY A 122 -2.34 22.40 -18.16
C GLY A 122 -1.43 23.15 -17.18
N LEU A 123 -0.27 22.59 -16.83
CA LEU A 123 0.78 23.32 -16.09
C LEU A 123 1.60 24.21 -17.02
N LEU A 124 1.94 23.74 -18.22
CA LEU A 124 2.61 24.55 -19.25
C LEU A 124 1.74 25.71 -19.74
N ASP A 125 0.41 25.54 -19.82
CA ASP A 125 -0.54 26.63 -20.04
C ASP A 125 -0.40 27.73 -18.96
N ALA A 126 -0.20 27.33 -17.70
CA ALA A 126 -0.01 28.24 -16.58
C ALA A 126 1.39 28.88 -16.56
N ASP A 127 2.43 28.17 -17.01
CA ASP A 127 3.76 28.74 -17.23
C ASP A 127 3.75 29.80 -18.33
N GLU A 128 3.13 29.52 -19.47
CA GLU A 128 3.02 30.46 -20.58
C GLU A 128 2.26 31.73 -20.18
N ALA A 129 1.18 31.56 -19.38
CA ALA A 129 0.44 32.67 -18.80
C ALA A 129 1.29 33.50 -17.80
N TYR A 130 2.03 32.84 -16.91
CA TYR A 130 2.89 33.50 -15.92
C TYR A 130 4.12 34.16 -16.57
N PHE A 131 4.73 33.53 -17.57
CA PHE A 131 5.83 34.07 -18.38
C PHE A 131 5.41 35.33 -19.12
N LYS A 132 4.21 35.35 -19.69
CA LYS A 132 3.64 36.55 -20.32
C LYS A 132 3.45 37.72 -19.35
N GLU A 133 3.20 37.45 -18.06
CA GLU A 133 3.00 38.50 -17.04
C GLU A 133 4.31 38.91 -16.34
N LYS A 134 5.24 37.97 -16.11
CA LYS A 134 6.42 38.15 -15.24
C LYS A 134 7.77 38.04 -15.94
N GLY A 135 7.82 37.57 -17.18
CA GLY A 135 9.07 37.32 -17.93
C GLY A 135 9.81 36.04 -17.50
N GLU A 136 9.18 35.17 -16.72
CA GLU A 136 9.70 33.87 -16.29
C GLU A 136 8.56 32.86 -16.11
N PRO A 137 8.78 31.54 -16.33
CA PRO A 137 7.76 30.51 -16.12
C PRO A 137 7.37 30.40 -14.63
N LEU A 138 6.23 29.78 -14.34
CA LEU A 138 5.73 29.52 -12.99
C LEU A 138 6.56 28.41 -12.32
N PHE A 139 6.88 27.34 -13.04
CA PHE A 139 7.80 26.29 -12.63
C PHE A 139 9.20 26.55 -13.17
N SER A 140 10.22 26.08 -12.46
CA SER A 140 11.60 26.06 -12.95
C SER A 140 11.80 24.98 -14.00
N SER A 141 11.14 23.84 -13.81
CA SER A 141 11.36 22.60 -14.55
C SER A 141 10.12 21.69 -14.53
N HIS A 142 9.90 20.91 -15.58
CA HIS A 142 8.96 19.78 -15.58
C HIS A 142 9.68 18.47 -15.86
N MET A 143 9.02 17.36 -15.57
CA MET A 143 9.48 16.00 -15.85
C MET A 143 8.49 15.33 -16.81
N ILE A 144 9.00 14.57 -17.78
CA ILE A 144 8.22 13.67 -18.64
C ILE A 144 8.75 12.24 -18.52
N ASP A 145 7.86 11.31 -18.18
CA ASP A 145 8.19 9.89 -18.07
C ASP A 145 7.50 9.13 -19.20
N LEU A 146 8.28 8.71 -20.18
CA LEU A 146 7.81 7.80 -21.24
C LEU A 146 8.75 6.59 -21.32
N SER A 147 9.30 6.18 -20.18
CA SER A 147 10.26 5.06 -20.07
C SER A 147 9.65 3.69 -20.42
N GLU A 148 8.33 3.52 -20.22
CA GLU A 148 7.55 2.34 -20.62
C GLU A 148 7.21 2.30 -22.12
N GLU A 149 7.47 3.38 -22.86
CA GLU A 149 7.16 3.51 -24.28
C GLU A 149 8.42 3.28 -25.14
N GLU A 150 8.21 3.00 -26.43
CA GLU A 150 9.31 2.86 -27.39
C GLU A 150 10.25 4.07 -27.37
N VAL A 151 11.57 3.83 -27.36
CA VAL A 151 12.61 4.87 -27.19
C VAL A 151 12.45 6.03 -28.18
N ASP A 152 12.17 5.73 -29.45
CA ASP A 152 11.93 6.73 -30.49
C ASP A 152 10.68 7.59 -30.20
N TYR A 153 9.62 7.01 -29.63
CA TYR A 153 8.42 7.74 -29.24
C TYR A 153 8.70 8.66 -28.05
N ASN A 154 9.39 8.14 -27.02
CA ASN A 154 9.80 8.93 -25.86
C ASN A 154 10.66 10.14 -26.28
N ILE A 155 11.75 9.91 -27.03
CA ILE A 155 12.65 10.97 -27.50
C ILE A 155 11.89 12.01 -28.33
N LYS A 156 11.03 11.56 -29.27
CA LYS A 156 10.27 12.47 -30.14
C LYS A 156 9.26 13.31 -29.35
N THR A 157 8.48 12.70 -28.48
CA THR A 157 7.47 13.41 -27.68
C THR A 157 8.14 14.38 -26.69
N THR A 158 9.21 13.95 -26.02
CA THR A 158 10.04 14.84 -25.18
C THR A 158 10.60 16.02 -25.98
N ALA A 159 11.06 15.81 -27.21
CA ALA A 159 11.53 16.87 -28.10
C ALA A 159 10.41 17.85 -28.53
N GLU A 160 9.16 17.41 -28.59
CA GLU A 160 7.99 18.27 -28.85
C GLU A 160 7.66 19.14 -27.62
N TYR A 161 7.66 18.56 -26.41
CA TYR A 161 7.51 19.31 -25.16
C TYR A 161 8.67 20.28 -24.89
N LEU A 162 9.92 19.89 -25.17
CA LEU A 162 11.08 20.77 -25.01
C LEU A 162 11.01 22.00 -25.93
N LYS A 163 10.46 21.86 -27.15
CA LYS A 163 10.21 23.01 -28.06
C LYS A 163 9.19 23.98 -27.47
N ARG A 164 8.20 23.50 -26.72
CA ARG A 164 7.21 24.33 -26.01
C ARG A 164 7.84 25.05 -24.81
N ALA A 165 8.69 24.37 -24.06
CA ALA A 165 9.38 24.91 -22.88
C ALA A 165 10.54 25.90 -23.21
N ALA A 166 11.23 25.70 -24.35
CA ALA A 166 12.44 26.44 -24.70
C ALA A 166 12.31 27.98 -24.76
N PRO A 167 11.23 28.59 -25.30
CA PRO A 167 11.05 30.04 -25.31
C PRO A 167 11.02 30.68 -23.92
N MET A 168 10.59 29.93 -22.90
CA MET A 168 10.54 30.35 -21.51
C MET A 168 11.85 30.10 -20.74
N LYS A 169 12.85 29.48 -21.40
CA LYS A 169 14.02 28.86 -20.77
C LYS A 169 13.64 27.86 -19.66
N GLN A 170 12.49 27.22 -19.79
CA GLN A 170 12.04 26.25 -18.81
C GLN A 170 12.73 24.91 -19.06
N TRP A 171 13.09 24.22 -17.99
CA TRP A 171 13.85 22.97 -18.06
C TRP A 171 12.92 21.77 -18.22
N LEU A 172 13.31 20.78 -19.03
CA LEU A 172 12.59 19.51 -19.14
C LEU A 172 13.49 18.34 -18.76
N GLU A 173 13.10 17.64 -17.71
CA GLU A 173 13.68 16.37 -17.31
C GLU A 173 12.97 15.23 -18.04
N MET A 174 13.70 14.22 -18.49
CA MET A 174 13.11 13.01 -19.09
C MET A 174 13.71 11.75 -18.48
N GLU A 175 12.95 10.65 -18.53
CA GLU A 175 13.41 9.33 -18.10
C GLU A 175 13.54 8.36 -19.28
N ILE A 176 14.54 7.47 -19.23
CA ILE A 176 14.85 6.51 -20.29
C ILE A 176 15.34 5.17 -19.71
N GLY A 177 14.81 4.07 -20.26
CA GLY A 177 14.98 2.72 -19.72
C GLY A 177 14.05 2.50 -18.52
N ILE A 178 13.61 1.26 -18.33
CA ILE A 178 12.59 0.95 -17.33
C ILE A 178 13.24 0.91 -15.94
N THR A 179 12.80 1.79 -15.04
CA THR A 179 13.11 1.69 -13.61
C THR A 179 12.16 0.70 -12.95
N GLY A 180 12.66 -0.14 -12.05
CA GLY A 180 11.80 -1.07 -11.31
C GLY A 180 11.01 -0.34 -10.21
N GLY A 181 9.83 -0.84 -9.85
CA GLY A 181 9.06 -0.34 -8.71
C GLY A 181 7.76 0.37 -9.05
N GLU A 182 7.11 0.92 -8.02
CA GLU A 182 5.85 1.66 -8.16
C GLU A 182 5.99 3.14 -7.80
N GLU A 183 5.70 4.03 -8.76
CA GLU A 183 5.51 5.47 -8.53
C GLU A 183 4.24 5.96 -9.23
N ASP A 184 3.47 6.84 -8.55
CA ASP A 184 2.22 7.45 -9.06
C ASP A 184 1.22 6.49 -9.77
N GLY A 185 1.19 5.22 -9.35
CA GLY A 185 0.32 4.18 -9.93
C GLY A 185 0.78 3.68 -11.31
N VAL A 186 2.09 3.67 -11.53
CA VAL A 186 2.84 2.99 -12.61
C VAL A 186 3.74 1.97 -11.89
N ASN A 187 3.66 0.67 -12.21
CA ASN A 187 4.35 -0.39 -11.47
C ASN A 187 5.14 -1.32 -12.41
N ASN A 188 6.46 -1.33 -12.24
CA ASN A 188 7.45 -2.03 -13.04
C ASN A 188 8.24 -3.11 -12.24
N GLU A 189 7.64 -3.68 -11.19
CA GLU A 189 8.27 -4.72 -10.36
C GLU A 189 8.42 -6.10 -11.03
N ASP A 190 7.85 -6.27 -12.23
CA ASP A 190 7.79 -7.54 -13.00
C ASP A 190 8.81 -7.61 -14.18
N VAL A 191 9.68 -6.61 -14.35
CA VAL A 191 10.54 -6.44 -15.55
C VAL A 191 11.85 -7.23 -15.47
N ASP A 192 12.32 -7.81 -16.60
CA ASP A 192 13.57 -8.58 -16.66
C ASP A 192 14.79 -7.70 -16.33
N ASN A 193 15.71 -8.25 -15.54
CA ASN A 193 16.84 -7.52 -14.95
C ASN A 193 17.81 -6.98 -16.02
N ASN A 194 17.85 -7.59 -17.20
CA ASN A 194 18.63 -7.07 -18.34
C ASN A 194 18.01 -5.84 -19.01
N SER A 195 16.71 -5.59 -18.84
CA SER A 195 15.99 -4.43 -19.39
C SER A 195 16.02 -3.20 -18.46
N LEU A 196 16.57 -3.33 -17.24
CA LEU A 196 16.65 -2.26 -16.22
C LEU A 196 17.86 -1.31 -16.38
N TYR A 197 18.64 -1.46 -17.45
CA TYR A 197 19.86 -0.68 -17.68
C TYR A 197 19.80 0.05 -19.03
N THR A 198 19.76 1.38 -18.98
CA THR A 198 19.89 2.26 -20.16
C THR A 198 21.22 2.01 -20.85
N GLN A 199 21.25 2.08 -22.19
CA GLN A 199 22.49 1.96 -22.95
C GLN A 199 23.12 3.34 -23.22
N PRO A 200 24.47 3.44 -23.31
CA PRO A 200 25.13 4.71 -23.66
C PRO A 200 24.65 5.33 -25.00
N GLU A 201 24.24 4.47 -25.94
CA GLU A 201 23.61 4.81 -27.21
C GLU A 201 22.32 5.64 -27.02
N ASP A 202 21.46 5.25 -26.06
CA ASP A 202 20.18 5.94 -25.80
C ASP A 202 20.44 7.37 -25.29
N ILE A 203 21.40 7.52 -24.37
CA ILE A 203 21.81 8.83 -23.83
C ILE A 203 22.38 9.72 -24.94
N LEU A 204 23.14 9.16 -25.88
CA LEU A 204 23.63 9.91 -27.05
C LEU A 204 22.49 10.32 -27.99
N ALA A 205 21.54 9.41 -28.27
CA ALA A 205 20.37 9.70 -29.10
C ALA A 205 19.51 10.83 -28.52
N ILE A 206 19.25 10.79 -27.20
CA ILE A 206 18.58 11.88 -26.46
C ILE A 206 19.37 13.18 -26.61
N TYR A 207 20.67 13.18 -26.32
CA TYR A 207 21.50 14.38 -26.40
C TYR A 207 21.47 15.00 -27.81
N GLN A 208 21.59 14.17 -28.86
CA GLN A 208 21.53 14.61 -30.26
C GLN A 208 20.15 15.17 -30.65
N ALA A 209 19.06 14.63 -30.09
CA ALA A 209 17.71 15.10 -30.37
C ALA A 209 17.35 16.39 -29.61
N LEU A 210 17.76 16.52 -28.34
CA LEU A 210 17.33 17.60 -27.44
C LEU A 210 18.27 18.82 -27.43
N SER A 211 19.59 18.63 -27.49
CA SER A 211 20.54 19.75 -27.42
C SER A 211 20.42 20.80 -28.55
N PRO A 212 19.97 20.47 -29.78
CA PRO A 212 19.71 21.49 -30.82
C PRO A 212 18.46 22.33 -30.54
N ILE A 213 17.56 21.88 -29.64
CA ILE A 213 16.32 22.57 -29.28
C ILE A 213 16.58 23.51 -28.10
N SER A 214 17.24 23.03 -27.06
CA SER A 214 17.46 23.75 -25.80
C SER A 214 18.60 23.11 -25.00
N PRO A 215 19.41 23.89 -24.25
CA PRO A 215 20.35 23.35 -23.28
C PRO A 215 19.70 22.99 -21.93
N PHE A 216 18.41 23.30 -21.74
CA PHE A 216 17.70 23.13 -20.47
C PHE A 216 17.01 21.76 -20.41
N PHE A 217 17.80 20.68 -20.36
CA PHE A 217 17.28 19.33 -20.16
C PHE A 217 18.19 18.47 -19.28
N SER A 218 17.59 17.49 -18.62
CA SER A 218 18.27 16.49 -17.78
C SER A 218 17.70 15.09 -18.05
N ILE A 219 18.50 14.06 -17.77
CA ILE A 219 18.16 12.67 -18.09
C ILE A 219 18.23 11.83 -16.82
N ALA A 220 17.10 11.25 -16.41
CA ALA A 220 17.07 10.10 -15.53
C ALA A 220 17.31 8.84 -16.37
N ALA A 221 18.31 8.05 -15.98
CA ALA A 221 18.64 6.79 -16.64
C ALA A 221 18.35 5.63 -15.68
N GLY A 222 17.92 4.49 -16.21
CA GLY A 222 17.92 3.22 -15.48
C GLY A 222 19.34 2.71 -15.29
N PHE A 223 19.81 2.65 -14.04
CA PHE A 223 21.07 2.01 -13.65
C PHE A 223 20.87 1.02 -12.49
N GLY A 224 19.72 0.35 -12.47
CA GLY A 224 19.26 -0.49 -11.35
C GLY A 224 18.69 0.31 -10.18
N ASN A 225 18.29 1.56 -10.42
CA ASN A 225 17.54 2.39 -9.47
C ASN A 225 16.04 2.07 -9.54
N VAL A 226 15.37 2.17 -8.39
CA VAL A 226 14.02 1.65 -8.18
C VAL A 226 13.18 2.52 -7.25
N HIS A 227 11.89 2.68 -7.54
CA HIS A 227 11.01 3.65 -6.88
C HIS A 227 10.21 3.03 -5.75
N GLY A 228 10.34 3.56 -4.52
CA GLY A 228 9.65 3.06 -3.32
C GLY A 228 10.60 2.60 -2.20
N VAL A 229 10.12 1.73 -1.31
CA VAL A 229 10.92 1.18 -0.18
C VAL A 229 11.39 -0.23 -0.52
N TYR A 230 12.71 -0.39 -0.70
CA TYR A 230 13.32 -1.69 -0.95
C TYR A 230 14.14 -2.19 0.22
N LYS A 231 14.33 -3.52 0.26
CA LYS A 231 15.52 -4.07 0.91
C LYS A 231 16.77 -3.74 0.08
N PRO A 232 17.84 -3.24 0.73
CA PRO A 232 19.16 -3.17 0.11
C PRO A 232 19.55 -4.53 -0.49
N GLY A 233 19.84 -4.54 -1.80
CA GLY A 233 20.30 -5.73 -2.53
C GLY A 233 19.26 -6.49 -3.38
N ASN A 234 17.99 -6.05 -3.43
CA ASN A 234 17.00 -6.66 -4.35
C ASN A 234 17.23 -6.26 -5.81
N VAL A 235 17.60 -5.00 -6.06
CA VAL A 235 18.23 -4.55 -7.31
C VAL A 235 19.60 -4.02 -6.94
N LYS A 236 20.61 -4.32 -7.77
CA LYS A 236 21.96 -3.83 -7.56
C LYS A 236 22.13 -2.53 -8.34
N LEU A 237 22.25 -1.42 -7.62
CA LEU A 237 22.63 -0.16 -8.24
C LEU A 237 23.99 -0.32 -8.91
N HIS A 238 24.09 0.16 -10.14
CA HIS A 238 25.32 0.18 -10.94
C HIS A 238 25.71 1.62 -11.33
N PRO A 239 26.06 2.51 -10.38
CA PRO A 239 26.39 3.91 -10.67
C PRO A 239 27.51 4.07 -11.70
N GLU A 240 28.41 3.10 -11.84
CA GLU A 240 29.48 3.13 -12.83
C GLU A 240 28.99 3.17 -14.29
N LEU A 241 27.73 2.78 -14.56
CA LEU A 241 27.09 2.95 -15.87
C LEU A 241 26.95 4.42 -16.25
N LEU A 242 26.61 5.28 -15.29
CA LEU A 242 26.52 6.73 -15.49
C LEU A 242 27.85 7.31 -15.99
N GLY A 243 28.97 6.82 -15.44
CA GLY A 243 30.31 7.19 -15.90
C GLY A 243 30.61 6.72 -17.33
N LYS A 244 30.06 5.57 -17.75
CA LYS A 244 30.15 5.11 -19.16
C LYS A 244 29.31 6.00 -20.08
N HIS A 245 28.10 6.39 -19.68
CA HIS A 245 27.24 7.28 -20.46
C HIS A 245 27.90 8.64 -20.70
N GLN A 246 28.41 9.29 -19.65
CA GLN A 246 29.14 10.57 -19.77
C GLN A 246 30.31 10.45 -20.74
N LYS A 247 31.14 9.41 -20.59
CA LYS A 247 32.28 9.18 -21.48
C LYS A 247 31.86 8.95 -22.92
N TYR A 248 30.85 8.12 -23.16
CA TYR A 248 30.37 7.79 -24.51
C TYR A 248 29.84 9.03 -25.23
N VAL A 249 29.02 9.83 -24.55
CA VAL A 249 28.54 11.10 -25.10
C VAL A 249 29.70 12.07 -25.35
N LYS A 250 30.63 12.22 -24.40
CA LYS A 250 31.81 13.07 -24.54
C LYS A 250 32.63 12.70 -25.78
N ASP A 251 32.98 11.42 -25.93
CA ASP A 251 33.78 10.91 -27.03
C ASP A 251 33.04 11.08 -28.37
N ALA A 252 31.71 10.91 -28.41
CA ALA A 252 30.89 11.06 -29.61
C ALA A 252 30.67 12.51 -30.06
N ILE A 253 30.52 13.47 -29.13
CA ILE A 253 30.28 14.89 -29.46
C ILE A 253 31.55 15.76 -29.42
N GLY A 254 32.68 15.20 -28.98
CA GLY A 254 33.94 15.93 -28.82
C GLY A 254 33.94 16.98 -27.70
N ALA A 255 33.16 16.75 -26.63
CA ALA A 255 33.08 17.69 -25.50
C ALA A 255 34.40 17.78 -24.74
N LYS A 256 34.67 18.96 -24.15
CA LYS A 256 35.89 19.19 -23.36
C LYS A 256 35.70 18.72 -21.93
N GLU A 257 34.50 18.94 -21.42
CA GLU A 257 33.97 18.63 -20.12
C GLU A 257 33.87 17.10 -19.94
N ASP A 258 34.20 16.59 -18.75
CA ASP A 258 34.13 15.14 -18.46
C ASP A 258 32.69 14.63 -18.23
N LYS A 259 31.73 15.54 -18.05
CA LYS A 259 30.35 15.25 -17.67
C LYS A 259 29.34 16.07 -18.52
N PRO A 260 29.31 15.92 -19.86
CA PRO A 260 28.49 16.77 -20.73
C PRO A 260 26.96 16.63 -20.55
N VAL A 261 26.49 15.63 -19.80
CA VAL A 261 25.06 15.37 -19.57
C VAL A 261 24.68 15.65 -18.12
N PHE A 262 23.57 16.33 -17.87
CA PHE A 262 22.96 16.47 -16.54
C PHE A 262 22.15 15.23 -16.21
N LEU A 263 22.68 14.37 -15.33
CA LEU A 263 22.02 13.13 -14.93
C LEU A 263 21.19 13.30 -13.65
N VAL A 264 20.18 12.46 -13.50
CA VAL A 264 19.23 12.48 -12.38
C VAL A 264 19.13 11.09 -11.77
N PHE A 265 19.05 11.04 -10.44
CA PHE A 265 18.86 9.81 -9.66
C PHE A 265 17.42 9.78 -9.12
N HIS A 266 16.57 9.00 -9.76
CA HIS A 266 15.26 8.62 -9.20
C HIS A 266 15.37 7.39 -8.30
N GLY A 267 14.40 7.17 -7.41
CA GLY A 267 14.41 5.97 -6.56
C GLY A 267 15.50 5.95 -5.48
N GLY A 268 15.88 7.12 -4.94
CA GLY A 268 16.95 7.21 -3.93
C GLY A 268 16.58 6.70 -2.53
N SER A 269 15.29 6.55 -2.18
CA SER A 269 14.91 6.15 -0.82
C SER A 269 15.40 4.74 -0.52
N GLY A 270 16.20 4.59 0.53
CA GLY A 270 16.83 3.31 0.91
C GLY A 270 18.19 2.99 0.25
N SER A 271 18.70 3.79 -0.69
CA SER A 271 20.07 3.63 -1.21
C SER A 271 21.14 3.95 -0.16
N ALA A 272 22.30 3.31 -0.26
CA ALA A 272 23.43 3.57 0.62
C ALA A 272 24.16 4.86 0.24
N LYS A 273 24.72 5.57 1.25
CA LYS A 273 25.51 6.80 1.06
C LYS A 273 26.56 6.68 -0.06
N LYS A 274 27.23 5.52 -0.17
CA LYS A 274 28.25 5.29 -1.20
C LYS A 274 27.67 5.37 -2.61
N GLU A 275 26.50 4.79 -2.84
CA GLU A 275 25.86 4.73 -4.16
C GLU A 275 25.48 6.13 -4.65
N PHE A 276 24.99 7.00 -3.75
CA PHE A 276 24.82 8.43 -4.04
C PHE A 276 26.15 9.12 -4.37
N THR A 277 27.19 8.96 -3.55
CA THR A 277 28.47 9.63 -3.79
C THR A 277 29.15 9.16 -5.08
N ASP A 278 28.99 7.88 -5.44
CA ASP A 278 29.45 7.33 -6.72
C ASP A 278 28.68 7.97 -7.88
N ALA A 279 27.34 7.94 -7.85
CA ALA A 279 26.49 8.50 -8.91
C ALA A 279 26.70 10.01 -9.12
N ILE A 280 26.86 10.78 -8.03
CA ILE A 280 27.21 12.21 -8.05
C ILE A 280 28.59 12.43 -8.68
N SER A 281 29.57 11.55 -8.38
CA SER A 281 30.89 11.62 -9.03
C SER A 281 30.81 11.43 -10.55
N TYR A 282 29.78 10.72 -11.03
CA TYR A 282 29.47 10.53 -12.46
C TYR A 282 28.50 11.57 -13.06
N GLY A 283 28.22 12.67 -12.35
CA GLY A 283 27.51 13.83 -12.91
C GLY A 283 26.00 13.85 -12.69
N VAL A 284 25.50 13.05 -11.74
CA VAL A 284 24.16 13.29 -11.16
C VAL A 284 24.12 14.64 -10.46
N VAL A 285 23.14 15.47 -10.81
CA VAL A 285 22.90 16.81 -10.23
C VAL A 285 21.63 16.92 -9.39
N LYS A 286 20.71 15.94 -9.51
CA LYS A 286 19.43 15.88 -8.81
C LYS A 286 19.21 14.47 -8.25
N VAL A 287 18.70 14.37 -7.02
CA VAL A 287 18.31 13.10 -6.40
C VAL A 287 16.91 13.23 -5.80
N ASN A 288 15.96 12.39 -6.23
CA ASN A 288 14.59 12.42 -5.73
C ASN A 288 14.49 11.77 -4.33
N LEU A 289 13.72 12.40 -3.44
CA LEU A 289 13.40 11.89 -2.10
C LEU A 289 11.92 12.14 -1.79
N ASP A 290 11.17 11.06 -1.62
CA ASP A 290 9.78 11.09 -1.17
C ASP A 290 9.55 10.15 0.02
N THR A 291 9.61 8.84 -0.19
CA THR A 291 9.09 7.84 0.75
C THR A 291 9.76 7.88 2.13
N ASP A 292 11.07 8.08 2.19
CA ASP A 292 11.81 8.28 3.45
C ASP A 292 11.32 9.52 4.22
N LEU A 293 10.93 10.58 3.51
CA LEU A 293 10.46 11.83 4.09
C LEU A 293 8.98 11.75 4.48
N GLN A 294 8.14 11.04 3.72
CA GLN A 294 6.77 10.69 4.15
C GLN A 294 6.80 9.90 5.47
N TYR A 295 7.66 8.89 5.57
CA TYR A 295 7.78 8.07 6.78
C TYR A 295 8.37 8.87 7.96
N ALA A 296 9.34 9.75 7.70
CA ALA A 296 9.86 10.67 8.71
C ALA A 296 8.78 11.66 9.20
N TYR A 297 7.98 12.24 8.30
CA TYR A 297 6.88 13.14 8.64
C TYR A 297 5.79 12.44 9.47
N LEU A 298 5.39 11.22 9.06
CA LEU A 298 4.47 10.38 9.81
C LEU A 298 5.01 10.05 11.22
N THR A 299 6.32 9.79 11.35
CA THR A 299 6.95 9.41 12.61
C THR A 299 6.74 10.47 13.70
N GLY A 300 6.94 11.76 13.41
CA GLY A 300 6.72 12.84 14.39
C GLY A 300 5.26 12.95 14.85
N ILE A 301 4.31 12.82 13.92
CA ILE A 301 2.87 12.83 14.23
C ILE A 301 2.49 11.59 15.06
N ARG A 302 2.92 10.39 14.63
CA ARG A 302 2.67 9.11 15.30
C ARG A 302 3.15 9.16 16.74
N ASP A 303 4.40 9.56 16.96
CA ASP A 303 5.02 9.51 18.28
C ASP A 303 4.40 10.56 19.22
N TYR A 304 4.01 11.74 18.69
CA TYR A 304 3.21 12.71 19.45
C TYR A 304 1.84 12.15 19.85
N VAL A 305 1.09 11.56 18.90
CA VAL A 305 -0.25 11.01 19.15
C VAL A 305 -0.20 9.88 20.18
N LEU A 306 0.80 8.99 20.10
CA LEU A 306 1.00 7.92 21.08
C LEU A 306 1.36 8.48 22.46
N ALA A 307 2.27 9.46 22.54
CA ALA A 307 2.70 10.07 23.80
C ALA A 307 1.65 11.01 24.44
N LYS A 308 0.67 11.51 23.66
CA LYS A 308 -0.40 12.42 24.12
C LYS A 308 -1.79 11.82 24.08
N LYS A 309 -1.94 10.52 23.83
CA LYS A 309 -3.20 9.78 23.78
C LYS A 309 -4.23 10.24 24.82
N ASP A 310 -3.90 10.15 26.10
CA ASP A 310 -4.82 10.46 27.21
C ASP A 310 -5.20 11.96 27.33
N TYR A 311 -4.54 12.82 26.54
CA TYR A 311 -4.77 14.25 26.43
C TYR A 311 -5.43 14.65 25.10
N ILE A 312 -5.71 13.71 24.19
CA ILE A 312 -6.34 13.98 22.87
C ILE A 312 -7.59 13.14 22.59
N MET A 313 -7.93 12.18 23.46
CA MET A 313 -9.17 11.39 23.36
C MET A 313 -10.47 12.19 23.60
N GLN A 314 -10.38 13.36 24.26
CA GLN A 314 -11.52 14.21 24.59
C GLN A 314 -11.12 15.70 24.67
N GLN A 315 -12.09 16.62 24.50
CA GLN A 315 -11.79 18.06 24.45
C GLN A 315 -11.49 18.67 25.84
N VAL A 316 -12.08 18.11 26.88
CA VAL A 316 -11.90 18.47 28.30
C VAL A 316 -11.78 17.18 29.10
N GLY A 317 -10.91 17.18 30.11
CA GLY A 317 -10.59 16.03 30.94
C GLY A 317 -9.33 15.32 30.47
N ASN A 318 -8.37 15.12 31.38
CA ASN A 318 -7.12 14.40 31.13
C ASN A 318 -6.52 13.92 32.48
N PRO A 319 -5.34 13.26 32.50
CA PRO A 319 -4.70 12.82 33.75
C PRO A 319 -4.38 13.93 34.78
N ASP A 320 -4.36 15.21 34.37
CA ASP A 320 -4.18 16.37 35.27
C ASP A 320 -5.52 16.86 35.89
N GLY A 321 -6.66 16.25 35.53
CA GLY A 321 -7.99 16.52 36.10
C GLY A 321 -9.14 16.52 35.09
N GLU A 322 -10.36 16.27 35.58
CA GLU A 322 -11.57 16.12 34.75
C GLU A 322 -12.01 17.41 34.04
N ASP A 323 -11.76 18.59 34.63
CA ASP A 323 -12.09 19.89 34.03
C ASP A 323 -10.98 20.50 33.16
N LYS A 324 -9.87 19.77 32.90
CA LYS A 324 -8.70 20.34 32.21
C LYS A 324 -8.91 20.40 30.69
N PRO A 325 -8.80 21.59 30.04
CA PRO A 325 -9.00 21.70 28.59
C PRO A 325 -7.79 21.19 27.81
N ASN A 326 -8.07 20.39 26.78
CA ASN A 326 -7.05 19.71 25.98
C ASN A 326 -6.62 20.44 24.69
N LYS A 327 -7.16 21.64 24.42
CA LYS A 327 -6.91 22.39 23.18
C LYS A 327 -5.42 22.51 22.83
N LYS A 328 -4.55 22.74 23.83
CA LYS A 328 -3.10 22.88 23.63
C LYS A 328 -2.40 21.59 23.14
N TYR A 329 -3.09 20.44 23.15
CA TYR A 329 -2.57 19.14 22.71
C TYR A 329 -3.14 18.71 21.35
N PHE A 330 -4.44 18.92 21.11
CA PHE A 330 -5.08 18.52 19.84
C PHE A 330 -5.05 19.59 18.74
N ASP A 331 -4.67 20.84 19.03
CA ASP A 331 -4.53 21.90 18.02
C ASP A 331 -3.57 21.44 16.90
N PRO A 332 -4.01 21.42 15.62
CA PRO A 332 -3.22 20.86 14.52
C PRO A 332 -1.80 21.39 14.42
N ARG A 333 -1.58 22.68 14.74
CA ARG A 333 -0.27 23.33 14.68
C ARG A 333 0.76 22.72 15.63
N VAL A 334 0.33 21.95 16.64
CA VAL A 334 1.24 21.30 17.60
C VAL A 334 1.73 19.97 17.03
N TRP A 335 0.84 19.06 16.65
CA TRP A 335 1.24 17.74 16.15
C TRP A 335 1.73 17.74 14.70
N VAL A 336 1.22 18.63 13.84
CA VAL A 336 1.79 18.87 12.49
C VAL A 336 3.25 19.31 12.60
N ARG A 337 3.56 20.22 13.54
CA ARG A 337 4.92 20.71 13.76
C ARG A 337 5.90 19.63 14.21
N GLU A 338 5.44 18.58 14.90
CA GLU A 338 6.31 17.43 15.20
C GLU A 338 6.65 16.62 13.94
N GLY A 339 5.69 16.45 13.01
CA GLY A 339 5.97 15.86 11.69
C GLY A 339 6.92 16.70 10.85
N GLU A 340 6.75 18.03 10.84
CA GLU A 340 7.69 18.94 10.18
C GLU A 340 9.12 18.75 10.70
N LYS A 341 9.33 18.74 12.03
CA LYS A 341 10.65 18.56 12.64
C LYS A 341 11.32 17.24 12.24
N THR A 342 10.59 16.13 12.26
CA THR A 342 11.17 14.82 11.93
C THR A 342 11.47 14.70 10.44
N MET A 343 10.64 15.27 9.57
CA MET A 343 10.93 15.41 8.14
C MET A 343 12.18 16.27 7.88
N SER A 344 12.28 17.45 8.51
CA SER A 344 13.46 18.33 8.39
C SER A 344 14.74 17.66 8.90
N ALA A 345 14.66 16.80 9.92
CA ALA A 345 15.78 16.03 10.44
C ALA A 345 16.27 14.97 9.43
N ARG A 346 15.37 14.18 8.81
CA ARG A 346 15.74 13.22 7.75
C ARG A 346 16.28 13.92 6.51
N LEU A 347 15.69 15.05 6.11
CA LEU A 347 16.20 15.85 4.99
C LEU A 347 17.59 16.44 5.27
N THR A 348 17.87 16.82 6.52
CA THR A 348 19.20 17.27 6.97
C THR A 348 20.28 16.19 6.83
N GLU A 349 19.90 14.91 6.86
CA GLU A 349 20.79 13.79 6.56
C GLU A 349 21.02 13.66 5.05
N GLY A 350 19.95 13.63 4.24
CA GLY A 350 20.06 13.59 2.76
C GLY A 350 20.90 14.73 2.18
N LEU A 351 20.73 15.96 2.69
CA LEU A 351 21.56 17.13 2.33
C LEU A 351 23.06 16.94 2.62
N LYS A 352 23.44 16.05 3.54
CA LYS A 352 24.85 15.69 3.85
C LYS A 352 25.32 14.46 3.09
N ASP A 353 24.42 13.59 2.66
CA ASP A 353 24.72 12.43 1.83
C ASP A 353 24.95 12.84 0.38
N PHE A 354 24.24 13.86 -0.11
CA PHE A 354 24.38 14.38 -1.48
C PHE A 354 25.43 15.50 -1.62
N ASN A 355 26.24 15.74 -0.58
CA ASN A 355 27.23 16.82 -0.47
C ASN A 355 26.67 18.27 -0.62
N THR A 356 25.35 18.46 -0.52
CA THR A 356 24.67 19.76 -0.73
C THR A 356 24.79 20.72 0.45
N SER A 357 24.97 20.20 1.67
CA SER A 357 25.08 20.99 2.89
C SER A 357 26.25 21.99 2.81
N ASN A 358 25.98 23.24 3.17
CA ASN A 358 26.89 24.39 3.13
C ASN A 358 27.34 24.86 1.72
N GLN A 359 26.74 24.37 0.62
CA GLN A 359 27.10 24.84 -0.73
C GLN A 359 26.76 26.31 -1.01
N LEU A 360 25.97 26.98 -0.15
CA LEU A 360 25.77 28.44 -0.20
C LEU A 360 26.88 29.25 0.49
N LEU A 361 27.86 28.64 1.18
CA LEU A 361 28.86 29.36 1.98
C LEU A 361 30.11 29.83 1.23
N PHE A 362 30.62 30.98 1.65
CA PHE A 362 31.93 31.50 1.27
C PHE A 362 33.00 31.14 2.32
N TYR A 363 33.95 30.26 1.98
CA TYR A 363 35.18 30.11 2.78
C TYR A 363 36.10 31.33 2.56
N VAL A 364 36.15 32.23 3.55
CA VAL A 364 37.30 33.13 3.69
C VAL A 364 38.45 32.32 4.28
N TYR A 365 39.42 31.92 3.46
CA TYR A 365 40.73 31.55 3.99
C TYR A 365 41.36 32.81 4.60
N THR A 366 41.31 32.94 5.93
CA THR A 366 42.18 33.88 6.64
C THR A 366 43.61 33.41 6.45
N ARG A 367 44.35 34.04 5.53
CA ARG A 367 45.79 33.84 5.38
C ARG A 367 46.47 33.91 6.74
N ASP A 368 47.46 33.05 6.96
CA ASP A 368 48.31 33.04 8.15
C ASP A 368 48.75 34.45 8.54
N VAL A 369 48.17 34.95 9.63
CA VAL A 369 48.79 36.03 10.39
C VAL A 369 49.99 35.39 11.07
N ARG A 370 51.18 35.57 10.49
CA ARG A 370 52.44 35.15 11.12
C ARG A 370 52.58 35.83 12.46
N VAL A 371 52.21 35.13 13.54
CA VAL A 371 52.53 35.56 14.89
C VAL A 371 54.03 35.36 15.07
N ASN A 372 54.78 36.46 15.08
CA ASN A 372 56.20 36.42 15.41
C ASN A 372 56.37 35.85 16.81
N LYS A 373 57.01 34.68 16.91
CA LYS A 373 57.33 34.05 18.20
C LYS A 373 58.23 34.97 19.02
N CYS A 374 57.76 35.41 20.18
CA CYS A 374 58.68 35.70 21.28
C CYS A 374 59.30 34.37 21.76
N PRO A 375 60.61 34.34 22.07
CA PRO A 375 61.28 33.10 22.45
C PRO A 375 60.99 32.74 23.91
N GLY A 376 60.75 31.45 24.17
CA GLY A 376 60.66 30.89 25.51
C GLY A 376 59.24 30.57 25.98
N PHE A 377 58.69 29.45 25.52
CA PHE A 377 57.99 28.44 26.33
C PHE A 377 57.72 27.22 25.44
N ALA A 378 58.18 26.05 25.86
CA ALA A 378 57.94 24.79 25.15
C ALA A 378 56.79 24.05 25.86
N TYR A 379 55.75 23.70 25.11
CA TYR A 379 54.70 22.79 25.57
C TYR A 379 54.54 21.64 24.59
N SER A 380 54.43 20.43 25.15
CA SER A 380 54.46 19.17 24.44
C SER A 380 53.06 18.58 24.26
N SER A 381 52.74 18.21 23.02
CA SER A 381 51.56 17.45 22.54
C SER A 381 50.23 18.22 22.34
N PRO A 382 49.42 17.85 21.33
CA PRO A 382 48.23 18.62 20.92
C PRO A 382 46.91 18.00 21.42
N LYS A 383 46.48 18.35 22.65
CA LYS A 383 45.11 18.07 23.14
C LYS A 383 44.62 19.13 24.14
N GLU A 384 44.39 20.36 23.69
CA GLU A 384 43.55 21.36 24.40
C GLU A 384 43.30 22.60 23.52
N LEU A 385 42.36 22.50 22.58
CA LEU A 385 41.97 23.63 21.71
C LEU A 385 40.48 23.60 21.28
N PHE A 386 39.64 22.93 22.06
CA PHE A 386 38.20 22.73 21.77
C PHE A 386 37.32 22.88 23.03
N TYR A 387 37.49 23.96 23.80
CA TYR A 387 36.55 24.33 24.89
C TYR A 387 36.53 25.84 25.18
N ALA A 388 36.25 26.68 24.17
CA ALA A 388 36.18 28.14 24.35
C ALA A 388 35.28 28.87 23.31
N ALA A 389 34.04 28.39 23.05
CA ALA A 389 33.13 29.09 22.13
C ALA A 389 31.60 28.85 22.35
N SER A 390 31.13 28.66 23.60
CA SER A 390 29.70 28.47 23.89
C SER A 390 29.27 29.00 25.26
N CYS A 391 29.31 30.32 25.48
CA CYS A 391 28.74 30.96 26.69
C CYS A 391 28.47 32.47 26.49
N TYR A 392 27.47 32.84 25.67
CA TYR A 392 26.82 34.16 25.73
C TYR A 392 25.47 34.11 25.00
N TYR A 393 24.37 33.98 25.75
CA TYR A 393 23.12 34.76 25.61
C TYR A 393 22.02 34.17 26.50
N GLY A 394 21.55 34.97 27.47
CA GLY A 394 20.37 34.64 28.27
C GLY A 394 20.40 35.30 29.65
N PRO A 395 19.48 36.24 29.93
CA PRO A 395 19.17 36.65 31.28
C PRO A 395 17.67 36.47 31.61
N ASN A 396 17.37 35.87 32.77
CA ASN A 396 16.22 36.32 33.55
C ASN A 396 16.46 36.12 35.06
N LEU A 397 15.96 37.07 35.84
CA LEU A 397 16.37 37.34 37.23
C LEU A 397 15.49 36.66 38.28
N ARG A 398 16.11 36.34 39.43
CA ARG A 398 15.68 36.54 40.85
C ARG A 398 16.44 35.53 41.73
N SER A 399 16.87 35.82 42.95
CA SER A 399 16.81 37.05 43.77
C SER A 399 17.70 36.86 45.02
N GLN A 400 18.25 37.95 45.59
CA GLN A 400 18.55 38.23 47.02
C GLN A 400 19.68 39.30 47.12
N PRO A 401 19.77 40.09 48.22
CA PRO A 401 20.37 41.44 48.17
C PRO A 401 21.60 41.69 49.07
N GLY A 402 22.32 42.79 48.84
CA GLY A 402 23.19 43.41 49.84
C GLY A 402 24.28 44.36 49.31
N ALA A 403 24.42 45.54 49.92
CA ALA A 403 25.48 46.56 49.76
C ALA A 403 25.74 47.08 48.31
N ALA A 404 25.29 48.27 47.87
CA ALA A 404 25.46 49.63 48.40
C ALA A 404 26.90 50.19 48.33
N MET A 405 27.19 51.07 47.36
CA MET A 405 27.61 52.47 47.58
C MET A 405 28.05 53.17 46.26
N ALA A 406 27.83 54.50 46.22
CA ALA A 406 28.38 55.59 45.38
C ALA A 406 29.33 55.32 44.18
N GLY A 407 29.35 56.15 43.12
CA GLY A 407 28.60 57.37 42.83
C GLY A 407 29.38 58.35 41.92
N GLY A 408 28.68 59.06 41.02
CA GLY A 408 29.22 60.11 40.13
C GLY A 408 29.99 59.61 38.89
N GLY A 409 29.99 60.30 37.74
CA GLY A 409 29.24 61.50 37.35
C GLY A 409 30.03 62.42 36.40
N LYS A 410 29.37 62.89 35.32
CA LYS A 410 29.81 63.89 34.29
C LYS A 410 30.70 63.34 33.15
N THR A 411 30.49 63.49 31.82
CA THR A 411 29.65 64.26 30.86
C THR A 411 30.45 65.24 29.97
N VAL A 412 29.94 65.47 28.72
CA VAL A 412 30.32 66.46 27.67
C VAL A 412 31.56 66.06 26.83
N ALA A 413 31.64 66.15 25.49
CA ALA A 413 30.73 66.27 24.32
C ALA A 413 31.56 65.95 23.02
N GLY A 414 31.09 65.85 21.77
CA GLY A 414 29.78 66.03 21.10
C GLY A 414 29.81 67.14 20.02
N TYR A 415 29.39 66.93 18.75
CA TYR A 415 29.09 68.03 17.77
C TYR A 415 28.32 67.58 16.48
N ARG A 416 27.08 68.09 16.30
CA ARG A 416 26.33 68.43 15.02
C ARG A 416 26.04 67.32 13.95
N ARG A 417 24.98 67.36 13.10
CA ARG A 417 23.95 68.38 12.73
C ARG A 417 22.70 67.73 12.01
N THR A 418 21.48 68.25 12.23
CA THR A 418 20.31 68.53 11.28
C THR A 418 20.01 67.66 10.03
N THR A 419 18.79 67.38 9.52
CA THR A 419 17.38 67.92 9.70
C THR A 419 16.31 67.12 8.89
N HIS A 420 15.09 66.89 9.47
CA HIS A 420 13.70 66.73 8.89
C HIS A 420 13.41 65.74 7.70
N TRP A 421 12.22 65.12 7.49
CA TRP A 421 10.79 65.47 7.73
C TRP A 421 9.90 64.24 8.14
N ILE A 422 9.00 64.32 9.14
CA ILE A 422 7.49 64.41 9.11
C ILE A 422 6.78 63.22 8.39
N VAL A 423 5.81 62.44 8.96
CA VAL A 423 4.40 62.73 9.37
C VAL A 423 3.91 61.87 10.59
N ARG A 424 2.82 62.31 11.23
CA ARG A 424 2.14 61.83 12.47
C ARG A 424 1.25 60.57 12.31
N PRO A 425 0.86 59.90 13.41
CA PRO A 425 -0.36 59.08 13.48
C PRO A 425 -1.61 59.91 13.85
N ARG A 426 -2.79 59.54 13.32
CA ARG A 426 -4.12 59.92 13.81
C ARG A 426 -5.19 58.90 13.37
N ASN A 427 -6.10 58.58 14.27
CA ASN A 427 -7.43 58.07 13.92
C ASN A 427 -8.29 59.22 13.36
N ASP A 428 -9.26 58.94 12.49
CA ASP A 428 -10.70 59.12 12.78
C ASP A 428 -11.63 59.08 11.52
N VAL A 429 -12.76 58.37 11.69
CA VAL A 429 -14.13 58.75 11.24
C VAL A 429 -14.64 58.51 9.78
N LEU A 430 -15.59 57.57 9.72
CA LEU A 430 -16.88 57.51 8.96
C LEU A 430 -16.98 57.69 7.43
N SER A 431 -17.38 56.60 6.76
CA SER A 431 -18.67 56.40 6.02
C SER A 431 -18.60 55.03 5.32
N GLY A 432 -19.65 54.27 5.02
CA GLY A 432 -21.11 54.43 5.10
C GLY A 432 -21.70 53.43 4.09
N GLY A 433 -22.26 52.29 4.54
CA GLY A 433 -22.51 51.13 3.67
C GLY A 433 -23.57 50.17 4.19
N ARG A 434 -24.82 50.61 4.12
CA ARG A 434 -26.07 49.91 4.46
C ARG A 434 -26.15 48.48 3.90
N TRP A 435 -26.46 47.49 4.75
CA TRP A 435 -27.22 46.28 4.40
C TRP A 435 -28.16 45.91 5.56
N GLU A 436 -29.33 45.39 5.21
CA GLU A 436 -30.52 45.38 6.08
C GLU A 436 -30.70 44.07 6.87
N SER A 437 -31.45 44.16 7.97
CA SER A 437 -31.76 43.07 8.88
C SER A 437 -33.14 42.44 8.62
N GLY A 438 -33.23 41.12 8.72
CA GLY A 438 -34.49 40.37 8.86
C GLY A 438 -34.28 38.89 8.53
N LEU A 439 -34.95 37.91 9.16
CA LEU A 439 -35.93 37.90 10.26
C LEU A 439 -35.86 36.51 10.92
N LEU A 440 -35.77 36.43 12.24
CA LEU A 440 -36.12 35.23 13.03
C LEU A 440 -36.76 35.69 14.35
N PRO A 441 -37.99 35.29 14.68
CA PRO A 441 -38.65 35.67 15.92
C PRO A 441 -38.30 34.75 17.10
N GLU A 442 -38.37 35.34 18.29
CA GLU A 442 -38.45 34.71 19.62
C GLU A 442 -39.77 33.88 19.74
N MET A 443 -40.12 33.12 20.78
CA MET A 443 -39.89 33.13 22.24
C MET A 443 -39.95 31.65 22.73
N ALA A 444 -39.26 31.14 23.76
CA ALA A 444 -38.97 31.60 25.13
C ALA A 444 -40.12 31.38 26.14
N HIS A 445 -39.77 30.79 27.30
CA HIS A 445 -40.55 30.64 28.55
C HIS A 445 -41.76 29.66 28.54
N ASP A 446 -42.11 28.91 29.61
CA ASP A 446 -41.70 28.98 31.03
C ASP A 446 -41.62 27.62 31.76
N ARG A 447 -40.99 27.60 32.95
CA ARG A 447 -41.18 26.58 34.01
C ARG A 447 -42.10 27.14 35.12
N PRO A 448 -42.56 26.32 36.07
CA PRO A 448 -41.96 26.45 37.40
C PRO A 448 -41.73 25.13 38.18
N ASP A 449 -40.72 25.19 39.05
CA ASP A 449 -40.56 24.76 40.47
C ASP A 449 -41.78 24.04 41.17
N ASP A 450 -41.66 23.26 42.27
CA ASP A 450 -40.63 23.27 43.33
C ASP A 450 -40.60 21.99 44.23
N TYR A 451 -39.54 21.86 45.03
CA TYR A 451 -39.28 21.13 46.31
C TYR A 451 -40.00 19.83 46.83
N ASN A 452 -39.14 18.88 47.24
CA ASN A 452 -39.09 18.03 48.47
C ASN A 452 -40.02 16.84 48.85
N ASP A 453 -39.30 15.77 49.26
CA ASP A 453 -39.41 14.96 50.50
C ASP A 453 -40.18 13.63 50.64
N SER A 454 -39.49 12.75 51.38
CA SER A 454 -39.95 11.67 52.29
C SER A 454 -40.14 10.22 51.80
N HIS A 455 -39.29 9.36 52.37
CA HIS A 455 -39.48 7.99 52.87
C HIS A 455 -40.58 7.07 52.27
N SER A 456 -40.16 5.87 51.82
CA SER A 456 -40.03 4.71 52.73
C SER A 456 -39.57 3.44 51.98
N VAL A 457 -38.93 2.52 52.72
CA VAL A 457 -38.36 1.26 52.20
C VAL A 457 -39.12 0.07 52.77
N THR A 458 -39.51 -0.89 51.94
CA THR A 458 -39.36 -2.33 52.25
C THR A 458 -39.46 -3.19 50.99
N PRO A 459 -38.52 -4.15 50.76
CA PRO A 459 -38.48 -4.96 49.54
C PRO A 459 -39.15 -6.33 49.72
N LYS A 460 -39.60 -6.93 48.61
CA LYS A 460 -39.77 -8.39 48.52
C LYS A 460 -38.51 -9.01 47.90
N LEU A 461 -37.82 -9.84 48.68
CA LEU A 461 -36.72 -10.69 48.18
C LEU A 461 -37.25 -11.69 47.14
N GLY A 462 -36.40 -12.01 46.15
CA GLY A 462 -36.74 -13.03 45.16
C GLY A 462 -35.70 -13.24 44.05
N GLN A 463 -34.39 -13.29 44.36
CA GLN A 463 -33.39 -13.80 43.42
C GLN A 463 -32.11 -14.32 44.08
N HIS A 464 -31.46 -15.29 43.42
CA HIS A 464 -30.34 -16.09 43.93
C HIS A 464 -29.05 -15.28 44.20
N PRO A 465 -28.23 -15.68 45.20
CA PRO A 465 -26.94 -15.04 45.51
C PRO A 465 -25.88 -15.15 44.39
N PHE A 466 -26.10 -15.99 43.38
CA PHE A 466 -25.17 -16.16 42.24
C PHE A 466 -25.15 -14.96 41.27
N PHE A 467 -26.25 -14.21 41.16
CA PHE A 467 -26.36 -13.11 40.18
C PHE A 467 -25.65 -11.82 40.63
N VAL A 468 -25.66 -11.53 41.93
CA VAL A 468 -25.04 -10.32 42.49
C VAL A 468 -23.50 -10.38 42.39
N LEU A 469 -22.92 -11.57 42.59
CA LEU A 469 -21.48 -11.79 42.48
C LEU A 469 -20.99 -11.57 41.03
N LEU A 470 -21.76 -12.05 40.04
CA LEU A 470 -21.42 -11.91 38.62
C LEU A 470 -21.50 -10.45 38.15
N GLN A 471 -22.49 -9.68 38.63
CA GLN A 471 -22.59 -8.25 38.32
C GLN A 471 -21.44 -7.44 38.92
N LEU A 472 -21.04 -7.72 40.17
CA LEU A 472 -19.91 -7.02 40.81
C LEU A 472 -18.58 -7.29 40.09
N ILE A 473 -18.32 -8.53 39.68
CA ILE A 473 -17.12 -8.88 38.88
C ILE A 473 -17.14 -8.17 37.52
N THR A 474 -18.30 -8.14 36.84
CA THR A 474 -18.43 -7.51 35.52
C THR A 474 -18.27 -5.99 35.56
N ILE A 475 -18.71 -5.33 36.64
CA ILE A 475 -18.55 -3.88 36.84
C ILE A 475 -17.08 -3.53 37.17
N HIS A 476 -16.39 -4.32 38.00
CA HIS A 476 -15.03 -4.00 38.42
C HIS A 476 -13.95 -4.30 37.35
N CYS A 477 -14.18 -5.27 36.45
CA CYS A 477 -13.25 -5.54 35.34
C CYS A 477 -13.20 -4.45 34.24
N LYS A 478 -13.96 -3.35 34.36
CA LYS A 478 -13.96 -2.23 33.40
C LYS A 478 -13.22 -0.96 33.88
N GLN A 479 -12.65 -0.94 35.09
CA GLN A 479 -11.92 0.21 35.62
C GLN A 479 -10.52 -0.20 36.12
N ASN A 480 -9.56 0.73 35.99
CA ASN A 480 -8.13 0.42 35.85
C ASN A 480 -7.34 0.24 37.16
N THR A 481 -6.18 -0.42 37.01
CA THR A 481 -4.97 -0.41 37.86
C THR A 481 -5.04 0.26 39.25
N VAL A 482 -4.99 -0.57 40.30
CA VAL A 482 -4.54 -0.17 41.66
C VAL A 482 -3.57 -1.23 42.19
N GLY A 483 -2.55 -0.82 42.95
CA GLY A 483 -1.39 -1.64 43.32
C GLY A 483 -1.64 -2.80 44.30
N SER A 484 -0.57 -3.57 44.56
CA SER A 484 -0.52 -4.88 45.22
C SER A 484 -1.05 -4.98 46.67
N GLY A 485 -1.52 -3.88 47.28
CA GLY A 485 -2.08 -3.89 48.63
C GLY A 485 -3.49 -4.45 48.74
N TYR A 486 -4.34 -4.31 47.71
CA TYR A 486 -5.76 -4.67 47.80
C TYR A 486 -6.04 -6.19 47.70
N PHE A 487 -5.13 -6.95 47.11
CA PHE A 487 -5.30 -8.40 46.91
C PHE A 487 -5.28 -9.19 48.24
N ALA A 488 -4.55 -8.71 49.24
CA ALA A 488 -4.47 -9.32 50.56
C ALA A 488 -5.78 -9.22 51.37
N SER A 489 -6.61 -8.20 51.09
CA SER A 489 -7.88 -7.96 51.79
C SER A 489 -8.99 -8.89 51.30
N LEU A 490 -9.07 -9.14 49.99
CA LEU A 490 -10.03 -10.08 49.39
C LEU A 490 -9.78 -11.53 49.82
N LEU A 491 -8.50 -11.92 49.97
CA LEU A 491 -8.10 -13.24 50.48
C LEU A 491 -8.57 -13.54 51.91
N ARG A 492 -8.86 -12.51 52.74
CA ARG A 492 -9.43 -12.70 54.09
C ARG A 492 -10.94 -12.87 54.10
N VAL A 493 -11.65 -12.42 53.07
CA VAL A 493 -13.13 -12.58 52.97
C VAL A 493 -13.51 -13.92 52.35
N ALA A 494 -12.69 -14.45 51.43
CA ALA A 494 -12.89 -15.77 50.81
C ALA A 494 -12.48 -16.98 51.71
N ALA A 495 -12.30 -16.77 53.01
CA ALA A 495 -11.77 -17.78 53.93
C ALA A 495 -12.83 -18.71 54.58
N VAL A 496 -14.11 -18.61 54.17
CA VAL A 496 -15.25 -19.18 54.93
C VAL A 496 -16.15 -20.14 54.11
N THR A 497 -15.82 -20.47 52.85
CA THR A 497 -16.62 -21.41 52.03
C THR A 497 -15.77 -22.46 51.30
N GLU A 498 -16.29 -23.69 51.20
CA GLU A 498 -15.58 -24.91 50.76
C GLU A 498 -15.32 -25.02 49.23
N GLU A 499 -15.37 -23.93 48.47
CA GLU A 499 -15.21 -23.96 46.99
C GLU A 499 -13.79 -23.62 46.47
N ARG A 500 -12.75 -23.82 47.30
CA ARG A 500 -11.36 -23.55 46.89
C ARG A 500 -10.93 -24.32 45.62
N GLY A 501 -11.38 -25.56 45.44
CA GLY A 501 -11.00 -26.39 44.30
C GLY A 501 -11.54 -25.87 42.96
N LEU A 502 -12.83 -25.57 42.90
CA LEU A 502 -13.50 -25.16 41.66
C LEU A 502 -13.08 -23.76 41.21
N PHE A 503 -12.92 -22.82 42.16
CA PHE A 503 -12.50 -21.45 41.82
C PHE A 503 -11.06 -21.40 41.29
N ILE A 504 -10.13 -22.15 41.90
CA ILE A 504 -8.74 -22.25 41.42
C ILE A 504 -8.68 -22.91 40.04
N PHE A 505 -9.47 -23.97 39.79
CA PHE A 505 -9.49 -24.64 38.49
C PHE A 505 -10.09 -23.75 37.39
N LEU A 506 -11.14 -22.98 37.69
CA LEU A 506 -11.73 -22.03 36.75
C LEU A 506 -10.83 -20.81 36.49
N THR A 507 -10.15 -20.27 37.50
CA THR A 507 -9.17 -19.19 37.27
C THR A 507 -7.96 -19.69 36.48
N GLN A 508 -7.34 -20.81 36.87
CA GLN A 508 -6.19 -21.38 36.16
C GLN A 508 -6.53 -21.81 34.73
N SER A 509 -7.71 -22.38 34.47
CA SER A 509 -8.13 -22.68 33.10
C SER A 509 -8.41 -21.41 32.31
N SER A 510 -9.05 -20.38 32.89
CA SER A 510 -9.23 -19.09 32.22
C SER A 510 -7.92 -18.37 31.95
N GLU A 511 -6.93 -18.51 32.83
CA GLU A 511 -5.62 -17.87 32.74
C GLU A 511 -4.70 -18.62 31.79
N ALA A 512 -4.73 -19.96 31.77
CA ALA A 512 -4.08 -20.78 30.76
C ALA A 512 -4.70 -20.59 29.36
N VAL A 513 -6.03 -20.39 29.27
CA VAL A 513 -6.71 -20.02 28.01
C VAL A 513 -6.33 -18.61 27.58
N ARG A 514 -6.31 -17.63 28.50
CA ARG A 514 -5.83 -16.26 28.21
C ARG A 514 -4.35 -16.24 27.83
N GLN A 515 -3.49 -17.05 28.45
CA GLN A 515 -2.09 -17.20 28.06
C GLN A 515 -1.95 -17.88 26.70
N ARG A 516 -2.75 -18.91 26.38
CA ARG A 516 -2.77 -19.51 25.03
C ARG A 516 -3.26 -18.53 23.96
N ILE A 517 -4.28 -17.72 24.26
CA ILE A 517 -4.76 -16.66 23.36
C ILE A 517 -3.69 -15.58 23.20
N ALA A 518 -3.10 -15.06 24.28
CA ALA A 518 -2.04 -14.06 24.24
C ALA A 518 -0.76 -14.57 23.57
N MET A 519 -0.43 -15.86 23.71
CA MET A 519 0.64 -16.50 22.94
C MET A 519 0.28 -16.59 21.46
N ALA A 520 -0.95 -16.98 21.09
CA ALA A 520 -1.39 -17.02 19.70
C ALA A 520 -1.51 -15.62 19.05
N GLU A 521 -1.78 -14.58 19.83
CA GLU A 521 -1.83 -13.16 19.42
C GLU A 521 -0.45 -12.46 19.51
N SER A 522 0.60 -13.16 19.94
CA SER A 522 1.99 -12.67 19.90
C SER A 522 2.67 -12.97 18.56
N GLU A 523 3.63 -12.14 18.14
CA GLU A 523 4.36 -12.35 16.88
C GLU A 523 5.05 -13.73 16.85
N GLY A 524 4.82 -14.49 15.78
CA GLY A 524 5.30 -15.87 15.66
C GLY A 524 4.75 -16.84 16.71
N GLY A 525 3.59 -16.56 17.30
CA GLY A 525 2.90 -17.36 18.30
C GLY A 525 2.48 -18.75 17.84
N GLY A 526 1.91 -18.85 16.63
CA GLY A 526 1.50 -20.10 15.98
C GLY A 526 2.64 -20.91 15.34
N VAL A 527 3.88 -20.45 15.43
CA VAL A 527 5.03 -21.07 14.75
C VAL A 527 5.71 -22.12 15.64
N PRO A 528 5.96 -23.35 15.16
CA PRO A 528 6.74 -24.35 15.88
C PRO A 528 8.11 -23.80 16.32
N GLN A 529 8.55 -24.09 17.55
CA GLN A 529 9.78 -23.50 18.12
C GLN A 529 11.01 -23.63 17.19
N GLY A 530 11.24 -24.82 16.62
CA GLY A 530 12.35 -25.07 15.71
C GLY A 530 12.24 -24.42 14.33
N GLN A 531 11.09 -23.84 13.97
CA GLN A 531 10.86 -23.19 12.67
C GLN A 531 10.65 -21.68 12.75
N LYS A 532 10.76 -21.06 13.95
CA LYS A 532 10.63 -19.60 14.14
C LYS A 532 11.59 -18.77 13.29
N GLN A 533 12.83 -19.25 13.10
CA GLN A 533 13.81 -18.57 12.23
C GLN A 533 13.40 -18.66 10.76
N GLY A 534 12.98 -19.84 10.28
CA GLY A 534 12.47 -20.02 8.92
C GLY A 534 11.21 -19.20 8.65
N TRP A 535 10.30 -19.10 9.61
CA TRP A 535 9.12 -18.23 9.52
C TRP A 535 9.48 -16.75 9.47
N SER A 536 10.42 -16.29 10.31
CA SER A 536 10.90 -14.90 10.25
C SER A 536 11.47 -14.59 8.86
N SER A 537 12.25 -15.50 8.28
CA SER A 537 12.76 -15.37 6.91
C SER A 537 11.65 -15.36 5.85
N PHE A 538 10.61 -16.17 6.01
CA PHE A 538 9.46 -16.25 5.09
C PHE A 538 8.54 -15.02 5.16
N ILE A 539 8.22 -14.51 6.36
CA ILE A 539 7.48 -13.25 6.51
C ILE A 539 8.31 -12.08 5.95
N LYS A 540 9.63 -12.12 6.14
CA LYS A 540 10.55 -11.18 5.48
C LYS A 540 10.54 -11.33 3.96
N SER A 541 10.41 -12.54 3.38
CA SER A 541 10.35 -12.67 1.91
C SER A 541 9.01 -12.19 1.35
N ILE A 542 7.87 -12.54 1.97
CA ILE A 542 6.53 -12.05 1.58
C ILE A 542 6.50 -10.53 1.41
N ALA A 543 7.03 -9.77 2.37
CA ALA A 543 6.98 -8.31 2.35
C ALA A 543 7.85 -7.66 1.23
N ASN A 544 8.51 -8.45 0.37
CA ASN A 544 9.41 -8.00 -0.71
C ASN A 544 9.27 -8.92 -1.95
N PHE A 545 8.10 -9.51 -2.15
CA PHE A 545 7.86 -10.53 -3.18
C PHE A 545 6.82 -10.05 -4.19
N SER A 546 7.24 -9.76 -5.42
CA SER A 546 6.37 -9.33 -6.53
C SER A 546 5.87 -10.48 -7.41
N GLY A 547 6.52 -11.64 -7.37
CA GLY A 547 6.23 -12.76 -8.29
C GLY A 547 4.95 -13.56 -8.00
N ASP A 548 4.73 -14.61 -8.80
CA ASP A 548 3.63 -15.56 -8.59
C ASP A 548 3.81 -16.32 -7.26
N LEU A 549 2.75 -16.34 -6.42
CA LEU A 549 2.63 -17.10 -5.17
C LEU A 549 3.16 -18.54 -5.30
N SER A 550 3.02 -19.16 -6.46
CA SER A 550 3.53 -20.50 -6.79
C SER A 550 5.06 -20.63 -6.62
N SER A 551 5.83 -19.56 -6.91
CA SER A 551 7.29 -19.53 -6.83
C SER A 551 7.85 -19.19 -5.45
N LEU A 552 7.03 -18.60 -4.55
CA LEU A 552 7.44 -18.24 -3.18
C LEU A 552 7.86 -19.46 -2.35
N THR A 553 9.14 -19.59 -2.00
CA THR A 553 9.62 -20.68 -1.13
C THR A 553 9.03 -20.56 0.28
N ALA A 554 8.21 -21.54 0.67
CA ALA A 554 7.49 -21.54 1.94
C ALA A 554 8.07 -22.58 2.94
N PRO A 555 8.13 -22.28 4.25
CA PRO A 555 8.58 -23.22 5.26
C PRO A 555 7.74 -24.51 5.32
N PRO A 556 8.32 -25.64 5.76
CA PRO A 556 7.71 -26.97 5.64
C PRO A 556 6.33 -27.08 6.30
N PHE A 557 6.18 -26.47 7.48
CA PHE A 557 4.95 -26.56 8.27
C PHE A 557 3.72 -25.93 7.60
N ILE A 558 3.91 -25.00 6.65
CA ILE A 558 2.84 -24.38 5.86
C ILE A 558 2.75 -24.89 4.42
N LEU A 559 3.50 -25.93 4.04
CA LEU A 559 3.28 -26.62 2.77
C LEU A 559 2.12 -27.61 2.91
N SER A 560 1.30 -27.67 1.86
CA SER A 560 0.28 -28.70 1.66
C SER A 560 0.75 -29.73 0.64
N SER A 561 0.33 -30.98 0.83
CA SER A 561 0.50 -32.05 -0.16
C SER A 561 -0.59 -32.06 -1.24
N THR A 562 -1.53 -31.11 -1.19
CA THR A 562 -2.68 -30.99 -2.10
C THR A 562 -2.36 -29.99 -3.21
N SER A 563 -2.64 -30.36 -4.46
CA SER A 563 -2.48 -29.49 -5.63
C SER A 563 -3.70 -28.57 -5.83
N LEU A 564 -3.50 -27.43 -6.49
CA LEU A 564 -4.63 -26.54 -6.86
C LEU A 564 -5.64 -27.23 -7.79
N THR A 565 -5.25 -28.25 -8.56
CA THR A 565 -6.20 -29.06 -9.37
C THR A 565 -7.24 -29.79 -8.52
N GLU A 566 -6.92 -30.10 -7.25
CA GLU A 566 -7.86 -30.73 -6.32
C GLU A 566 -8.90 -29.73 -5.77
N PHE A 567 -8.61 -28.43 -5.78
CA PHE A 567 -9.50 -27.40 -5.20
C PHE A 567 -10.82 -27.28 -5.96
N SER A 568 -10.85 -27.70 -7.23
CA SER A 568 -12.08 -27.83 -8.01
C SER A 568 -13.13 -28.73 -7.34
N SER A 569 -12.73 -29.68 -6.49
CA SER A 569 -13.67 -30.54 -5.77
C SER A 569 -14.58 -29.80 -4.78
N TYR A 570 -14.13 -28.68 -4.21
CA TYR A 570 -14.87 -27.91 -3.20
C TYR A 570 -16.20 -27.33 -3.70
N TRP A 571 -16.41 -27.26 -5.01
CA TRP A 571 -17.68 -26.81 -5.60
C TRP A 571 -18.86 -27.79 -5.38
N ALA A 572 -18.60 -29.06 -5.11
CA ALA A 572 -19.66 -30.08 -5.05
C ALA A 572 -19.48 -31.12 -3.93
N GLU A 573 -18.80 -30.76 -2.83
CA GLU A 573 -18.74 -31.60 -1.62
C GLU A 573 -20.10 -31.81 -0.93
N HIS A 574 -21.16 -31.09 -1.33
CA HIS A 574 -22.54 -31.35 -0.94
C HIS A 574 -23.41 -31.62 -2.18
N PRO A 575 -23.32 -32.82 -2.82
CA PRO A 575 -24.02 -33.13 -4.07
C PRO A 575 -25.55 -32.94 -4.00
N SER A 576 -26.15 -33.25 -2.86
CA SER A 576 -27.58 -33.03 -2.60
C SER A 576 -28.02 -31.56 -2.71
N ILE A 577 -27.16 -30.62 -2.27
CA ILE A 577 -27.40 -29.18 -2.40
C ILE A 577 -27.09 -28.73 -3.84
N PHE A 578 -26.00 -29.25 -4.43
CA PHE A 578 -25.61 -28.98 -5.82
C PHE A 578 -26.70 -29.32 -6.84
N VAL A 579 -27.43 -30.43 -6.68
CA VAL A 579 -28.49 -30.82 -7.63
C VAL A 579 -29.87 -30.26 -7.30
N ALA A 580 -30.08 -29.69 -6.11
CA ALA A 580 -31.39 -29.22 -5.65
C ALA A 580 -32.10 -28.25 -6.62
N PRO A 581 -31.40 -27.30 -7.29
CA PRO A 581 -32.04 -26.42 -8.27
C PRO A 581 -32.75 -27.13 -9.42
N ALA A 582 -32.32 -28.34 -9.82
CA ALA A 582 -32.95 -29.06 -10.94
C ALA A 582 -34.34 -29.65 -10.60
N ALA A 583 -34.69 -29.75 -9.31
CA ALA A 583 -36.00 -30.25 -8.88
C ALA A 583 -37.07 -29.15 -8.74
N GLU A 584 -36.67 -27.87 -8.67
CA GLU A 584 -37.57 -26.73 -8.50
C GLU A 584 -38.03 -26.18 -9.85
N LYS A 585 -39.33 -25.90 -9.98
CA LYS A 585 -39.98 -25.45 -11.22
C LYS A 585 -40.07 -23.92 -11.32
N ASP A 586 -40.08 -23.23 -10.19
CA ASP A 586 -40.09 -21.77 -10.13
C ASP A 586 -38.67 -21.19 -10.35
N PRO A 587 -38.45 -20.32 -11.36
CA PRO A 587 -37.12 -19.79 -11.67
C PRO A 587 -36.55 -18.86 -10.60
N GLN A 588 -37.40 -18.13 -9.87
CA GLN A 588 -36.97 -17.29 -8.75
C GLN A 588 -36.46 -18.16 -7.60
N LYS A 589 -37.15 -19.26 -7.29
CA LYS A 589 -36.72 -20.22 -6.28
C LYS A 589 -35.50 -21.03 -6.72
N ARG A 590 -35.38 -21.41 -8.00
CA ARG A 590 -34.14 -21.99 -8.53
C ARG A 590 -32.95 -21.07 -8.33
N ALA A 591 -33.08 -19.78 -8.63
CA ALA A 591 -32.01 -18.81 -8.42
C ALA A 591 -31.62 -18.69 -6.93
N LEU A 592 -32.59 -18.80 -6.02
CA LEU A 592 -32.33 -18.87 -4.57
C LEU A 592 -31.57 -20.15 -4.18
N LEU A 593 -31.94 -21.30 -4.74
CA LEU A 593 -31.24 -22.58 -4.49
C LEU A 593 -29.81 -22.58 -5.05
N VAL A 594 -29.57 -21.99 -6.24
CA VAL A 594 -28.22 -21.81 -6.79
C VAL A 594 -27.38 -20.88 -5.90
N LEU A 595 -27.97 -19.81 -5.38
CA LEU A 595 -27.31 -18.94 -4.39
C LEU A 595 -26.99 -19.69 -3.08
N LYS A 596 -27.92 -20.48 -2.55
CA LYS A 596 -27.70 -21.29 -1.34
C LYS A 596 -26.59 -22.32 -1.54
N TRP A 597 -26.58 -23.02 -2.68
CA TRP A 597 -25.50 -23.92 -3.07
C TRP A 597 -24.15 -23.21 -3.14
N PHE A 598 -24.05 -22.08 -3.86
CA PHE A 598 -22.80 -21.34 -3.95
C PHE A 598 -22.25 -20.97 -2.55
N LEU A 599 -23.11 -20.45 -1.68
CA LEU A 599 -22.76 -20.09 -0.31
C LEU A 599 -22.31 -21.32 0.53
N SER A 600 -22.88 -22.51 0.30
CA SER A 600 -22.47 -23.73 1.01
C SER A 600 -21.05 -24.19 0.65
N THR A 601 -20.56 -23.86 -0.54
CA THR A 601 -19.18 -24.20 -0.97
C THR A 601 -18.09 -23.38 -0.25
N LEU A 602 -18.42 -22.17 0.23
CA LEU A 602 -17.42 -21.19 0.70
C LEU A 602 -16.58 -21.70 1.88
N LYS A 603 -17.19 -22.44 2.81
CA LYS A 603 -16.44 -23.07 3.92
C LYS A 603 -15.36 -24.01 3.41
N GLN A 604 -15.68 -24.86 2.44
CA GLN A 604 -14.76 -25.88 1.95
C GLN A 604 -13.66 -25.28 1.09
N GLN A 605 -14.00 -24.28 0.26
CA GLN A 605 -13.02 -23.51 -0.51
C GLN A 605 -12.04 -22.73 0.38
N TYR A 606 -12.50 -22.03 1.43
CA TYR A 606 -11.72 -20.97 2.09
C TYR A 606 -11.45 -21.14 3.60
N ALA A 607 -12.13 -22.05 4.32
CA ALA A 607 -11.93 -22.23 5.77
C ALA A 607 -11.47 -23.64 6.17
N SER A 608 -11.87 -24.69 5.44
CA SER A 608 -11.66 -26.11 5.79
C SER A 608 -10.22 -26.47 6.20
N ARG A 609 -9.21 -25.91 5.50
CA ARG A 609 -7.79 -26.14 5.79
C ARG A 609 -7.35 -25.46 7.08
N SER A 610 -7.79 -24.21 7.30
CA SER A 610 -7.55 -23.48 8.55
C SER A 610 -8.21 -24.17 9.75
N ASP A 611 -9.46 -24.64 9.58
CA ASP A 611 -10.20 -25.38 10.62
C ASP A 611 -9.52 -26.73 10.96
N LYS A 612 -9.01 -27.44 9.95
CA LYS A 612 -8.40 -28.78 10.09
C LYS A 612 -6.96 -28.78 10.59
N TYR A 613 -6.16 -27.81 10.16
CA TYR A 613 -4.70 -27.76 10.44
C TYR A 613 -4.30 -26.62 11.40
N GLY A 614 -5.23 -25.75 11.79
CA GLY A 614 -4.97 -24.56 12.60
C GLY A 614 -4.36 -23.39 11.81
N ASN A 615 -4.05 -23.60 10.52
CA ASN A 615 -3.56 -22.59 9.60
C ASN A 615 -3.89 -22.94 8.14
N GLU A 616 -3.93 -21.92 7.29
CA GLU A 616 -3.94 -22.07 5.84
C GLU A 616 -2.55 -22.49 5.32
N LYS A 617 -2.52 -23.30 4.26
CA LYS A 617 -1.30 -23.89 3.72
C LYS A 617 -1.14 -23.62 2.24
N LYS A 618 0.09 -23.38 1.81
CA LYS A 618 0.44 -23.22 0.39
C LYS A 618 0.22 -24.55 -0.35
N PRO A 619 -0.66 -24.61 -1.37
CA PRO A 619 -0.86 -25.80 -2.19
C PRO A 619 0.32 -26.03 -3.15
N LEU A 620 0.38 -27.24 -3.72
CA LEU A 620 1.30 -27.54 -4.82
C LEU A 620 0.85 -26.78 -6.07
N ASN A 621 1.81 -26.22 -6.81
CA ASN A 621 1.56 -25.57 -8.09
C ASN A 621 1.39 -26.64 -9.18
N PRO A 622 0.24 -26.74 -9.86
CA PRO A 622 0.04 -27.82 -10.81
C PRO A 622 0.90 -27.67 -12.06
N PHE A 623 1.38 -28.80 -12.58
CA PHE A 623 2.07 -28.82 -13.87
C PHE A 623 1.09 -28.84 -15.04
N LEU A 624 1.53 -28.48 -16.26
CA LEU A 624 0.63 -28.44 -17.41
C LEU A 624 0.10 -29.84 -17.77
N GLY A 625 -1.22 -29.95 -17.94
CA GLY A 625 -1.89 -31.22 -18.21
C GLY A 625 -2.07 -32.12 -16.99
N GLU A 626 -1.76 -31.63 -15.78
CA GLU A 626 -2.13 -32.31 -14.54
C GLU A 626 -3.64 -32.48 -14.44
N LEU A 627 -4.09 -33.66 -14.02
CA LEU A 627 -5.49 -34.03 -13.92
C LEU A 627 -5.91 -34.24 -12.47
N PHE A 628 -7.16 -33.94 -12.14
CA PHE A 628 -7.80 -34.48 -10.94
C PHE A 628 -9.21 -34.96 -11.27
N LEU A 629 -9.42 -36.27 -11.13
CA LEU A 629 -10.63 -36.97 -11.52
C LEU A 629 -11.23 -37.67 -10.29
N GLY A 630 -12.56 -37.66 -10.19
CA GLY A 630 -13.25 -38.32 -9.10
C GLY A 630 -14.76 -38.29 -9.24
N LYS A 631 -15.47 -38.85 -8.25
CA LYS A 631 -16.93 -38.79 -8.18
C LYS A 631 -17.44 -38.86 -6.75
N TRP A 632 -18.56 -38.22 -6.49
CA TRP A 632 -19.37 -38.42 -5.30
C TRP A 632 -20.51 -39.37 -5.62
N VAL A 633 -20.86 -40.22 -4.65
CA VAL A 633 -22.00 -41.15 -4.74
C VAL A 633 -22.77 -41.03 -3.44
N ASP A 634 -23.97 -40.46 -3.51
CA ASP A 634 -24.90 -40.34 -2.39
C ASP A 634 -26.36 -40.43 -2.87
N ALA A 635 -27.33 -39.97 -2.06
CA ALA A 635 -28.74 -39.99 -2.42
C ALA A 635 -29.12 -39.11 -3.64
N ALA A 636 -28.23 -38.20 -4.07
CA ALA A 636 -28.37 -37.44 -5.31
C ALA A 636 -27.92 -38.21 -6.57
N GLY A 637 -27.44 -39.45 -6.43
CA GLY A 637 -26.89 -40.26 -7.53
C GLY A 637 -25.38 -40.07 -7.68
N THR A 638 -24.88 -40.24 -8.91
CA THR A 638 -23.44 -40.02 -9.19
C THR A 638 -23.18 -38.60 -9.71
N THR A 639 -22.32 -37.86 -9.01
CA THR A 639 -21.79 -36.56 -9.46
C THR A 639 -20.31 -36.74 -9.79
N GLU A 640 -19.91 -36.53 -11.03
CA GLU A 640 -18.55 -36.73 -11.54
C GLU A 640 -17.76 -35.41 -11.57
N LEU A 641 -16.45 -35.46 -11.31
CA LEU A 641 -15.51 -34.33 -11.36
C LEU A 641 -14.41 -34.62 -12.39
N VAL A 642 -14.18 -33.64 -13.26
CA VAL A 642 -13.01 -33.54 -14.13
C VAL A 642 -12.35 -32.19 -13.89
N SER A 643 -11.07 -32.18 -13.51
CA SER A 643 -10.23 -30.98 -13.43
C SER A 643 -8.94 -31.20 -14.21
N GLU A 644 -8.48 -30.17 -14.93
CA GLU A 644 -7.28 -30.18 -15.75
C GLU A 644 -6.52 -28.84 -15.59
N GLN A 645 -5.20 -28.91 -15.43
CA GLN A 645 -4.35 -27.73 -15.54
C GLN A 645 -4.15 -27.37 -17.02
N VAL A 646 -4.97 -26.45 -17.51
CA VAL A 646 -5.00 -26.03 -18.92
C VAL A 646 -3.93 -25.00 -19.28
N SER A 647 -3.32 -24.32 -18.29
CA SER A 647 -2.15 -23.46 -18.49
C SER A 647 -1.24 -23.47 -17.25
N HIS A 648 0.07 -23.25 -17.45
CA HIS A 648 1.06 -23.14 -16.36
C HIS A 648 1.68 -21.73 -16.27
N HIS A 649 1.78 -21.01 -17.39
CA HIS A 649 2.20 -19.60 -17.43
C HIS A 649 1.23 -18.81 -18.34
N PRO A 650 0.25 -18.08 -17.76
CA PRO A 650 -0.12 -18.03 -16.34
C PRO A 650 -0.73 -19.37 -15.86
N PRO A 651 -0.75 -19.67 -14.54
CA PRO A 651 -1.38 -20.88 -14.01
C PRO A 651 -2.90 -20.81 -14.14
N VAL A 652 -3.51 -21.80 -14.81
CA VAL A 652 -4.96 -21.89 -15.00
C VAL A 652 -5.43 -23.33 -14.82
N THR A 653 -6.35 -23.54 -13.88
CA THR A 653 -7.06 -24.80 -13.67
C THR A 653 -8.47 -24.67 -14.25
N ALA A 654 -8.85 -25.55 -15.19
CA ALA A 654 -10.22 -25.67 -15.69
C ALA A 654 -10.90 -26.91 -15.10
N TYR A 655 -12.22 -26.82 -14.87
CA TYR A 655 -12.99 -27.89 -14.25
C TYR A 655 -14.40 -28.02 -14.83
N SER A 656 -14.93 -29.23 -14.69
CA SER A 656 -16.28 -29.65 -15.06
C SER A 656 -16.78 -30.62 -14.01
N ILE A 657 -17.92 -30.32 -13.40
CA ILE A 657 -18.60 -31.17 -12.42
C ILE A 657 -20.03 -31.37 -12.90
N TYR A 658 -20.49 -32.61 -12.99
CA TYR A 658 -21.81 -32.86 -13.54
C TYR A 658 -22.48 -34.08 -12.92
N ASN A 659 -23.80 -34.03 -12.83
CA ASN A 659 -24.65 -35.14 -12.45
C ASN A 659 -25.63 -35.39 -13.61
N LYS A 660 -25.35 -36.45 -14.38
CA LYS A 660 -26.13 -36.83 -15.58
C LYS A 660 -27.56 -37.24 -15.23
N GLU A 661 -27.75 -37.90 -14.08
CA GLU A 661 -29.06 -38.39 -13.61
C GLU A 661 -30.01 -37.24 -13.22
N LYS A 662 -29.47 -36.14 -12.68
CA LYS A 662 -30.23 -34.96 -12.26
C LYS A 662 -30.22 -33.82 -13.28
N GLY A 663 -29.44 -33.93 -14.35
CA GLY A 663 -29.37 -32.92 -15.40
C GLY A 663 -28.77 -31.60 -14.92
N VAL A 664 -27.64 -31.66 -14.20
CA VAL A 664 -26.91 -30.48 -13.71
C VAL A 664 -25.44 -30.56 -14.14
N GLN A 665 -24.90 -29.43 -14.61
CA GLN A 665 -23.48 -29.26 -14.89
C GLN A 665 -22.98 -27.92 -14.38
N LEU A 666 -21.82 -27.93 -13.74
CA LEU A 666 -20.96 -26.78 -13.50
C LEU A 666 -19.72 -26.93 -14.38
N GLN A 667 -19.28 -25.87 -15.03
CA GLN A 667 -17.95 -25.79 -15.63
C GLN A 667 -17.33 -24.43 -15.35
N GLY A 668 -16.01 -24.33 -15.33
CA GLY A 668 -15.33 -23.06 -15.09
C GLY A 668 -13.83 -23.17 -15.21
N TYR A 669 -13.16 -22.06 -14.97
CA TYR A 669 -11.71 -22.03 -14.80
C TYR A 669 -11.31 -20.96 -13.79
N ASN A 670 -10.17 -21.18 -13.16
CA ASN A 670 -9.56 -20.27 -12.19
C ASN A 670 -8.11 -19.99 -12.56
N ALA A 671 -7.76 -18.71 -12.54
CA ALA A 671 -6.40 -18.20 -12.48
C ALA A 671 -6.31 -17.21 -11.31
N GLN A 672 -5.11 -16.86 -10.88
CA GLN A 672 -4.90 -16.02 -9.70
C GLN A 672 -3.83 -14.97 -9.98
N LYS A 673 -4.09 -13.72 -9.57
CA LYS A 673 -3.05 -12.70 -9.42
C LYS A 673 -2.93 -12.35 -7.94
N ALA A 674 -1.78 -12.66 -7.35
CA ALA A 674 -1.45 -12.29 -5.98
C ALA A 674 -0.76 -10.93 -5.93
N SER A 675 -0.90 -10.22 -4.82
CA SER A 675 -0.08 -9.05 -4.45
C SER A 675 0.21 -9.07 -2.96
N PHE A 676 1.41 -8.64 -2.58
CA PHE A 676 2.00 -8.97 -1.29
C PHE A 676 2.29 -7.70 -0.48
N ALA A 677 1.82 -7.67 0.77
CA ALA A 677 2.04 -6.58 1.71
C ALA A 677 2.21 -7.17 3.13
N ARG A 678 1.52 -6.63 4.14
CA ARG A 678 1.34 -7.32 5.44
C ARG A 678 0.39 -8.51 5.36
N THR A 679 -0.43 -8.56 4.32
CA THR A 679 -1.34 -9.62 3.90
C THR A 679 -0.95 -10.08 2.50
N ILE A 680 -1.44 -11.24 2.07
CA ILE A 680 -1.37 -11.66 0.65
C ILE A 680 -2.75 -11.46 0.06
N ASN A 681 -2.94 -10.46 -0.79
CA ASN A 681 -4.21 -10.26 -1.50
C ASN A 681 -4.19 -11.14 -2.75
N VAL A 682 -5.28 -11.86 -3.01
CA VAL A 682 -5.42 -12.71 -4.20
C VAL A 682 -6.67 -12.30 -4.95
N LYS A 683 -6.46 -11.72 -6.14
CA LYS A 683 -7.53 -11.53 -7.13
C LYS A 683 -7.73 -12.85 -7.86
N GLN A 684 -8.95 -13.37 -7.84
CA GLN A 684 -9.32 -14.51 -8.67
C GLN A 684 -9.75 -14.03 -10.06
N ILE A 685 -9.30 -14.73 -11.10
CA ILE A 685 -9.55 -14.43 -12.50
C ILE A 685 -10.21 -15.66 -13.14
N GLY A 686 -11.15 -15.42 -14.05
CA GLY A 686 -12.05 -16.45 -14.56
C GLY A 686 -13.38 -16.47 -13.81
N HIS A 687 -14.18 -17.49 -14.09
CA HIS A 687 -15.59 -17.57 -13.70
C HIS A 687 -16.08 -19.02 -13.77
N ALA A 688 -17.25 -19.26 -13.20
CA ALA A 688 -17.97 -20.52 -13.33
C ALA A 688 -19.32 -20.31 -14.04
N VAL A 689 -19.78 -21.37 -14.71
CA VAL A 689 -21.03 -21.48 -15.43
C VAL A 689 -21.77 -22.71 -14.89
N TYR A 690 -22.89 -22.47 -14.23
CA TYR A 690 -23.79 -23.53 -13.74
C TYR A 690 -25.01 -23.63 -14.66
N SER A 691 -25.37 -24.83 -15.08
CA SER A 691 -26.35 -25.12 -16.13
C SER A 691 -27.38 -26.16 -15.67
N ILE A 692 -28.65 -25.89 -15.98
CA ILE A 692 -29.78 -26.80 -15.78
C ILE A 692 -30.50 -26.98 -17.14
N PRO A 693 -30.07 -27.92 -18.01
CA PRO A 693 -30.60 -28.06 -19.36
C PRO A 693 -32.12 -28.33 -19.43
N ALA A 694 -32.70 -28.92 -18.38
CA ALA A 694 -34.14 -29.16 -18.27
C ALA A 694 -35.02 -27.88 -18.30
N PHE A 695 -34.42 -26.71 -18.07
CA PHE A 695 -35.08 -25.40 -18.10
C PHE A 695 -34.45 -24.41 -19.08
N ASP A 696 -33.50 -24.85 -19.93
CA ASP A 696 -32.63 -23.98 -20.75
C ASP A 696 -31.97 -22.84 -19.93
N GLU A 697 -31.60 -23.17 -18.68
CA GLU A 697 -31.21 -22.18 -17.69
C GLU A 697 -29.72 -22.27 -17.36
N THR A 698 -29.05 -21.11 -17.42
CA THR A 698 -27.62 -20.99 -17.12
C THR A 698 -27.36 -19.83 -16.18
N TYR A 699 -26.30 -19.95 -15.39
CA TYR A 699 -25.90 -19.01 -14.35
C TYR A 699 -24.40 -18.72 -14.48
N LEU A 700 -24.06 -17.44 -14.67
CA LEU A 700 -22.69 -16.95 -14.66
C LEU A 700 -22.32 -16.50 -13.24
N ILE A 701 -21.21 -17.04 -12.71
CA ILE A 701 -20.74 -16.86 -11.33
C ILE A 701 -19.34 -16.26 -11.35
N THR A 702 -19.15 -15.10 -10.70
CA THR A 702 -17.82 -14.51 -10.51
C THR A 702 -17.11 -15.14 -9.31
N LEU A 703 -15.79 -15.21 -9.36
CA LEU A 703 -15.00 -15.77 -8.26
C LEU A 703 -14.73 -14.70 -7.18
N PRO A 704 -14.77 -15.04 -5.87
CA PRO A 704 -14.55 -14.07 -4.82
C PRO A 704 -13.08 -13.68 -4.71
N ASN A 705 -12.81 -12.38 -4.54
CA ASN A 705 -11.49 -11.92 -4.13
C ASN A 705 -11.25 -12.22 -2.65
N LEU A 706 -9.98 -12.42 -2.28
CA LEU A 706 -9.62 -12.79 -0.92
C LEU A 706 -8.30 -12.14 -0.48
N HIS A 707 -8.07 -12.18 0.83
CA HIS A 707 -6.78 -11.83 1.43
C HIS A 707 -6.40 -12.87 2.49
N ILE A 708 -5.11 -13.18 2.56
CA ILE A 708 -4.53 -14.06 3.58
C ILE A 708 -4.01 -13.17 4.70
N GLU A 709 -4.71 -13.25 5.82
CA GLU A 709 -4.43 -12.54 7.08
C GLU A 709 -3.68 -13.44 8.05
N GLY A 710 -3.22 -12.89 9.19
CA GLY A 710 -2.65 -13.70 10.28
C GLY A 710 -1.20 -14.17 10.11
N LEU A 711 -0.54 -13.77 9.01
CA LEU A 711 0.83 -14.16 8.66
C LEU A 711 1.87 -13.81 9.75
N VAL A 712 1.83 -12.59 10.30
CA VAL A 712 2.75 -12.15 11.38
C VAL A 712 2.67 -13.05 12.62
N PHE A 713 1.48 -13.59 12.92
CA PHE A 713 1.24 -14.46 14.09
C PHE A 713 1.61 -15.93 13.85
N GLY A 714 1.90 -16.33 12.60
CA GLY A 714 2.18 -17.73 12.26
C GLY A 714 0.95 -18.61 12.05
N ALA A 715 -0.23 -18.00 11.96
CA ALA A 715 -1.51 -18.67 11.74
C ALA A 715 -2.25 -17.99 10.57
N PRO A 716 -1.79 -18.18 9.32
CA PRO A 716 -2.46 -17.65 8.15
C PRO A 716 -3.91 -18.15 8.07
N PHE A 717 -4.84 -17.28 7.67
CA PHE A 717 -6.23 -17.62 7.39
C PHE A 717 -6.78 -16.76 6.24
N VAL A 718 -7.77 -17.27 5.51
CA VAL A 718 -8.42 -16.54 4.41
C VAL A 718 -9.58 -15.69 4.94
N GLU A 719 -9.67 -14.46 4.47
CA GLU A 719 -10.86 -13.60 4.62
C GLU A 719 -11.29 -13.10 3.23
N LEU A 720 -12.58 -13.27 2.90
CA LEU A 720 -13.14 -12.88 1.59
C LEU A 720 -13.44 -11.37 1.57
N ASN A 721 -13.28 -10.73 0.41
CA ASN A 721 -13.50 -9.30 0.24
C ASN A 721 -14.20 -8.96 -1.09
N ASP A 722 -14.57 -7.69 -1.23
CA ASP A 722 -15.38 -7.16 -2.33
C ASP A 722 -16.68 -7.95 -2.55
N LYS A 723 -16.99 -8.38 -3.79
CA LYS A 723 -18.30 -8.91 -4.17
C LYS A 723 -18.23 -10.11 -5.09
N THR A 724 -19.13 -11.07 -4.89
CA THR A 724 -19.49 -12.08 -5.91
C THR A 724 -20.83 -11.73 -6.53
N TYR A 725 -20.96 -11.98 -7.84
CA TYR A 725 -22.23 -11.96 -8.55
C TYR A 725 -22.58 -13.34 -9.08
N ILE A 726 -23.86 -13.68 -9.05
CA ILE A 726 -24.46 -14.82 -9.75
C ILE A 726 -25.58 -14.25 -10.61
N THR A 727 -25.52 -14.36 -11.94
CA THR A 727 -26.60 -13.87 -12.82
C THR A 727 -27.09 -14.94 -13.77
N SER A 728 -28.40 -15.06 -13.93
CA SER A 728 -29.03 -16.12 -14.72
C SER A 728 -29.49 -15.67 -16.11
N SER A 729 -29.67 -16.64 -17.01
CA SER A 729 -30.44 -16.46 -18.25
C SER A 729 -31.92 -16.21 -17.98
N SER A 730 -32.47 -16.75 -16.89
CA SER A 730 -33.87 -16.58 -16.43
C SER A 730 -34.21 -15.19 -15.87
N GLY A 731 -33.24 -14.28 -15.77
CA GLY A 731 -33.50 -12.88 -15.41
C GLY A 731 -33.41 -12.56 -13.91
N PHE A 732 -32.64 -13.34 -13.15
CA PHE A 732 -32.36 -13.08 -11.74
C PHE A 732 -30.86 -12.87 -11.51
N THR A 733 -30.53 -12.00 -10.57
CA THR A 733 -29.15 -11.69 -10.18
C THR A 733 -29.04 -11.69 -8.66
N ALA A 734 -28.08 -12.44 -8.14
CA ALA A 734 -27.63 -12.33 -6.77
C ALA A 734 -26.34 -11.51 -6.70
N LYS A 735 -26.23 -10.67 -5.68
CA LYS A 735 -25.00 -9.97 -5.30
C LYS A 735 -24.65 -10.34 -3.86
N ILE A 736 -23.44 -10.79 -3.62
CA ILE A 736 -22.90 -11.16 -2.31
C ILE A 736 -21.84 -10.13 -1.94
N ASP A 737 -22.10 -9.30 -0.92
CA ASP A 737 -21.08 -8.42 -0.32
C ASP A 737 -20.41 -9.14 0.87
N TYR A 738 -19.09 -9.29 0.83
CA TYR A 738 -18.31 -9.89 1.92
C TYR A 738 -17.84 -8.82 2.92
N SER A 739 -17.74 -9.19 4.20
CA SER A 739 -17.36 -8.28 5.28
C SER A 739 -16.59 -8.98 6.41
N GLY A 740 -15.64 -8.26 7.00
CA GLY A 740 -14.65 -8.84 7.89
C GLY A 740 -14.37 -8.04 9.16
N ARG A 741 -13.36 -8.48 9.92
CA ARG A 741 -12.98 -7.89 11.23
C ARG A 741 -12.20 -6.56 11.09
N GLY A 742 -12.86 -5.56 10.51
CA GLY A 742 -12.34 -4.19 10.35
C GLY A 742 -13.43 -3.13 10.14
N TRP A 743 -14.65 -3.52 9.76
CA TRP A 743 -15.76 -2.59 9.60
C TRP A 743 -16.44 -2.27 10.94
N VAL A 744 -15.82 -1.37 11.71
CA VAL A 744 -16.26 -0.73 12.99
C VAL A 744 -16.52 -1.67 14.18
N SER A 745 -17.18 -2.82 13.98
CA SER A 745 -17.44 -3.84 15.02
C SER A 745 -17.76 -5.26 14.50
N GLY A 746 -17.53 -5.55 13.21
CA GLY A 746 -17.97 -6.79 12.54
C GLY A 746 -17.30 -8.11 13.02
N LYS A 747 -18.03 -9.23 12.84
CA LYS A 747 -17.48 -10.59 12.99
C LYS A 747 -16.70 -11.00 11.73
N LYS A 748 -15.65 -11.83 11.86
CA LYS A 748 -14.96 -12.46 10.72
C LYS A 748 -15.92 -13.25 9.84
N ASN A 749 -15.57 -13.38 8.56
CA ASN A 749 -16.26 -14.25 7.59
C ASN A 749 -17.76 -13.94 7.43
N SER A 750 -18.15 -12.68 7.63
CA SER A 750 -19.54 -12.24 7.51
C SER A 750 -19.89 -11.89 6.06
N PHE A 751 -21.15 -12.04 5.68
CA PHE A 751 -21.62 -11.59 4.36
C PHE A 751 -23.07 -11.11 4.41
N THR A 752 -23.46 -10.36 3.37
CA THR A 752 -24.85 -10.09 3.02
C THR A 752 -25.04 -10.38 1.55
N ALA A 753 -25.92 -11.31 1.21
CA ALA A 753 -26.32 -11.58 -0.16
C ALA A 753 -27.74 -11.07 -0.42
N THR A 754 -27.98 -10.55 -1.62
CA THR A 754 -29.29 -10.06 -2.06
C THR A 754 -29.63 -10.64 -3.43
N LEU A 755 -30.81 -11.24 -3.56
CA LEU A 755 -31.33 -11.79 -4.82
C LEU A 755 -32.47 -10.90 -5.34
N TYR A 756 -32.40 -10.48 -6.60
CA TYR A 756 -33.31 -9.53 -7.23
C TYR A 756 -33.49 -9.87 -8.73
N PRO A 757 -34.54 -9.38 -9.41
CA PRO A 757 -34.63 -9.48 -10.86
C PRO A 757 -33.52 -8.64 -11.51
N THR A 758 -32.83 -9.17 -12.52
CA THR A 758 -31.71 -8.50 -13.21
C THR A 758 -32.08 -7.07 -13.64
N GLY A 759 -31.23 -6.08 -13.31
CA GLY A 759 -31.47 -4.67 -13.61
C GLY A 759 -32.52 -3.99 -12.72
N LYS A 760 -32.87 -4.62 -11.59
CA LYS A 760 -33.81 -4.10 -10.58
C LYS A 760 -33.25 -4.33 -9.17
N GLU A 761 -32.03 -3.85 -8.91
CA GLU A 761 -31.23 -4.04 -7.69
C GLU A 761 -31.96 -3.60 -6.41
N SER A 762 -32.90 -2.65 -6.53
CA SER A 762 -33.74 -2.18 -5.42
C SER A 762 -34.86 -3.15 -5.03
N SER A 763 -35.32 -4.00 -5.97
CA SER A 763 -36.42 -4.96 -5.84
C SER A 763 -35.93 -6.30 -5.29
N ILE A 764 -35.44 -6.27 -4.06
CA ILE A 764 -34.88 -7.45 -3.37
C ILE A 764 -35.98 -8.45 -3.04
N LEU A 765 -35.85 -9.66 -3.61
CA LEU A 765 -36.73 -10.81 -3.42
C LEU A 765 -36.33 -11.61 -2.16
N TYR A 766 -35.02 -11.78 -1.96
CA TYR A 766 -34.46 -12.44 -0.78
C TYR A 766 -33.19 -11.76 -0.30
N THR A 767 -32.97 -11.79 1.01
CA THR A 767 -31.71 -11.38 1.65
C THR A 767 -31.16 -12.56 2.46
N ILE A 768 -29.89 -12.88 2.31
CA ILE A 768 -29.20 -13.90 3.10
C ILE A 768 -28.11 -13.22 3.92
N THR A 769 -28.07 -13.47 5.22
CA THR A 769 -27.11 -12.85 6.15
C THR A 769 -26.57 -13.86 7.14
N GLY A 770 -25.26 -13.82 7.41
CA GLY A 770 -24.64 -14.66 8.40
C GLY A 770 -23.12 -14.72 8.24
N GLN A 771 -22.53 -15.82 8.69
CA GLN A 771 -21.11 -16.11 8.50
C GLN A 771 -20.95 -17.34 7.59
N TRP A 772 -20.25 -17.19 6.47
CA TRP A 772 -20.21 -18.21 5.40
C TRP A 772 -19.49 -19.51 5.80
N ASN A 773 -18.72 -19.51 6.88
CA ASN A 773 -18.12 -20.72 7.47
C ASN A 773 -18.86 -21.27 8.70
N LYS A 774 -19.99 -20.66 9.09
CA LYS A 774 -20.84 -21.06 10.23
C LYS A 774 -22.29 -21.10 9.78
N THR A 775 -23.15 -20.29 10.39
CA THR A 775 -24.58 -20.22 10.10
C THR A 775 -24.96 -18.99 9.29
N PHE A 776 -25.96 -19.13 8.42
CA PHE A 776 -26.63 -18.02 7.77
C PHE A 776 -28.14 -18.25 7.63
N GLU A 777 -28.90 -17.17 7.66
CA GLU A 777 -30.36 -17.16 7.53
C GLU A 777 -30.77 -16.58 6.17
N VAL A 778 -31.78 -17.19 5.54
CA VAL A 778 -32.46 -16.70 4.33
C VAL A 778 -33.76 -16.01 4.74
N ARG A 779 -33.96 -14.78 4.27
CA ARG A 779 -35.15 -13.96 4.53
C ARG A 779 -35.84 -13.55 3.25
N GLU A 780 -37.17 -13.51 3.27
CA GLU A 780 -37.96 -12.93 2.19
C GLU A 780 -37.87 -11.39 2.25
N GLY A 781 -37.58 -10.75 1.11
CA GLY A 781 -37.31 -9.32 1.01
C GLY A 781 -36.13 -8.85 1.87
N LYS A 782 -36.13 -7.56 2.25
CA LYS A 782 -35.06 -6.92 3.05
C LYS A 782 -35.14 -7.20 4.56
N LYS A 783 -36.34 -7.43 5.09
CA LYS A 783 -36.63 -7.54 6.54
C LYS A 783 -37.78 -8.51 6.86
N GLY A 784 -38.14 -9.41 5.94
CA GLY A 784 -39.21 -10.37 6.16
C GLY A 784 -38.82 -11.51 7.09
N ALA A 785 -39.70 -12.51 7.16
CA ALA A 785 -39.50 -13.72 7.92
C ALA A 785 -38.24 -14.47 7.46
N VAL A 786 -37.59 -15.18 8.39
CA VAL A 786 -36.65 -16.25 8.03
C VAL A 786 -37.48 -17.38 7.43
N ILE A 787 -37.10 -17.84 6.24
CA ILE A 787 -37.81 -18.88 5.50
C ILE A 787 -36.98 -20.17 5.36
N ASP A 788 -35.67 -20.06 5.56
CA ASP A 788 -34.69 -21.14 5.41
C ASP A 788 -33.37 -20.72 6.09
N ASP A 789 -32.52 -21.66 6.42
CA ASP A 789 -31.20 -21.43 7.03
C ASP A 789 -30.18 -22.48 6.57
N TYR A 790 -28.92 -22.28 6.95
CA TYR A 790 -27.85 -23.24 6.72
C TYR A 790 -26.83 -23.18 7.84
N ASP A 791 -26.38 -24.36 8.29
CA ASP A 791 -25.28 -24.53 9.23
C ASP A 791 -24.14 -25.32 8.56
N ALA A 792 -23.04 -24.62 8.26
CA ALA A 792 -21.85 -25.18 7.64
C ALA A 792 -20.99 -26.03 8.61
N GLU A 793 -21.24 -25.96 9.92
CA GLU A 793 -20.60 -26.82 10.93
C GLU A 793 -21.38 -28.14 11.11
N ALA A 794 -22.72 -28.12 10.97
CA ALA A 794 -23.56 -29.32 10.97
C ALA A 794 -23.60 -30.07 9.61
N SER A 795 -23.35 -29.38 8.49
CA SER A 795 -23.48 -29.96 7.13
C SER A 795 -22.23 -30.74 6.70
N ALA A 796 -22.19 -32.03 7.03
CA ALA A 796 -21.10 -32.93 6.64
C ALA A 796 -20.96 -33.06 5.10
N PRO A 797 -19.73 -33.00 4.54
CA PRO A 797 -19.50 -33.21 3.12
C PRO A 797 -19.59 -34.70 2.73
N THR A 798 -20.05 -34.99 1.52
CA THR A 798 -19.96 -36.31 0.90
C THR A 798 -18.49 -36.56 0.52
N PRO A 799 -17.87 -37.71 0.88
CA PRO A 799 -16.50 -38.01 0.50
C PRO A 799 -16.33 -38.18 -1.03
N LEU A 800 -15.31 -37.55 -1.59
CA LEU A 800 -14.93 -37.78 -3.00
C LEU A 800 -14.28 -39.17 -3.15
N THR A 801 -14.86 -40.00 -4.01
CA THR A 801 -14.28 -41.27 -4.46
C THR A 801 -13.32 -41.01 -5.62
N ILE A 802 -12.07 -41.45 -5.47
CA ILE A 802 -11.02 -41.40 -6.49
C ILE A 802 -10.50 -42.80 -6.78
N ALA A 803 -9.82 -42.99 -7.92
CA ALA A 803 -9.16 -44.26 -8.22
C ALA A 803 -7.96 -44.51 -7.26
N PRO A 804 -7.64 -45.77 -6.92
CA PRO A 804 -6.37 -46.14 -6.28
C PRO A 804 -5.16 -45.60 -7.06
N LEU A 805 -4.07 -45.26 -6.37
CA LEU A 805 -2.89 -44.61 -6.97
C LEU A 805 -2.29 -45.41 -8.13
N GLU A 806 -2.37 -46.74 -8.07
CA GLU A 806 -1.86 -47.67 -9.07
C GLU A 806 -2.69 -47.63 -10.37
N GLN A 807 -3.97 -47.26 -10.26
CA GLN A 807 -4.98 -47.21 -11.34
C GLN A 807 -5.17 -45.79 -11.93
N GLN A 808 -4.65 -44.76 -11.27
CA GLN A 808 -4.64 -43.38 -11.75
C GLN A 808 -3.70 -43.22 -12.97
N ASP A 809 -4.03 -42.36 -13.93
CA ASP A 809 -3.10 -41.95 -15.00
C ASP A 809 -1.84 -41.29 -14.40
N PRO A 810 -0.63 -41.43 -14.99
CA PRO A 810 0.57 -40.73 -14.51
C PRO A 810 0.44 -39.22 -14.33
N MET A 811 -0.48 -38.56 -15.06
CA MET A 811 -0.78 -37.13 -14.92
C MET A 811 -1.84 -36.82 -13.84
N GLU A 812 -2.50 -37.82 -13.25
CA GLU A 812 -3.45 -37.60 -12.16
C GLU A 812 -2.70 -37.19 -10.87
N SER A 813 -3.15 -36.08 -10.27
CA SER A 813 -2.40 -35.26 -9.31
C SER A 813 -1.80 -36.05 -8.15
N ARG A 814 -2.59 -36.93 -7.52
CA ARG A 814 -2.12 -37.71 -6.36
C ARG A 814 -1.09 -38.78 -6.73
N ARG A 815 -1.14 -39.34 -7.94
CA ARG A 815 -0.10 -40.24 -8.47
C ARG A 815 1.17 -39.47 -8.80
N ALA A 816 1.05 -38.36 -9.54
CA ALA A 816 2.17 -37.52 -9.93
C ALA A 816 2.94 -36.95 -8.73
N TRP A 817 2.23 -36.34 -7.77
CA TRP A 817 2.80 -35.73 -6.58
C TRP A 817 3.06 -36.70 -5.41
N SER A 818 2.77 -38.00 -5.57
CA SER A 818 2.84 -39.02 -4.50
C SER A 818 4.11 -38.98 -3.65
N LYS A 819 5.28 -38.86 -4.29
CA LYS A 819 6.58 -38.80 -3.61
C LYS A 819 6.84 -37.47 -2.90
N VAL A 820 6.42 -36.37 -3.50
CA VAL A 820 6.49 -35.03 -2.91
C VAL A 820 5.60 -34.95 -1.67
N ALA A 821 4.38 -35.51 -1.76
CA ALA A 821 3.45 -35.65 -0.65
C ALA A 821 4.02 -36.53 0.48
N ALA A 822 4.70 -37.63 0.15
CA ALA A 822 5.37 -38.48 1.14
C ALA A 822 6.50 -37.74 1.88
N GLY A 823 7.33 -36.96 1.17
CA GLY A 823 8.35 -36.09 1.80
C GLY A 823 7.74 -35.04 2.73
N ILE A 824 6.67 -34.36 2.29
CA ILE A 824 5.94 -33.36 3.10
C ILE A 824 5.36 -34.02 4.37
N ALA A 825 4.80 -35.22 4.26
CA ALA A 825 4.24 -35.97 5.39
C ALA A 825 5.32 -36.45 6.37
N ALA A 826 6.52 -36.79 5.88
CA ALA A 826 7.68 -37.15 6.71
C ALA A 826 8.41 -35.93 7.30
N GLY A 827 8.18 -34.73 6.77
CA GLY A 827 8.95 -33.53 7.09
C GLY A 827 10.35 -33.49 6.44
N ASP A 828 10.60 -34.37 5.46
CA ASP A 828 11.88 -34.47 4.74
C ASP A 828 11.90 -33.51 3.54
N MET A 829 12.51 -32.36 3.77
CA MET A 829 12.53 -31.27 2.80
C MET A 829 13.54 -31.46 1.67
N ASP A 830 14.61 -32.20 1.92
CA ASP A 830 15.60 -32.51 0.89
C ASP A 830 14.97 -33.50 -0.11
N ALA A 831 14.25 -34.52 0.38
CA ALA A 831 13.46 -35.42 -0.46
C ALA A 831 12.32 -34.68 -1.19
N THR A 832 11.54 -33.84 -0.49
CA THR A 832 10.48 -33.01 -1.13
C THR A 832 11.05 -32.13 -2.23
N GLY A 833 12.19 -31.46 -2.00
CA GLY A 833 12.84 -30.60 -2.99
C GLY A 833 13.36 -31.37 -4.21
N VAL A 834 14.01 -32.52 -3.98
CA VAL A 834 14.53 -33.39 -5.04
C VAL A 834 13.42 -33.95 -5.92
N GLU A 835 12.34 -34.49 -5.34
CA GLU A 835 11.24 -35.07 -6.12
C GLU A 835 10.42 -33.98 -6.84
N LYS A 836 10.22 -32.80 -6.23
CA LYS A 836 9.59 -31.64 -6.90
C LYS A 836 10.41 -31.17 -8.10
N SER A 837 11.74 -31.09 -7.94
CA SER A 837 12.65 -30.67 -9.02
C SER A 837 12.65 -31.63 -10.21
N LYS A 838 12.41 -32.94 -10.00
CA LYS A 838 12.26 -33.91 -11.10
C LYS A 838 11.07 -33.57 -11.99
N ILE A 839 9.89 -33.40 -11.39
CA ILE A 839 8.65 -33.03 -12.10
C ILE A 839 8.84 -31.70 -12.84
N GLU A 840 9.42 -30.69 -12.20
CA GLU A 840 9.67 -29.38 -12.82
C GLU A 840 10.70 -29.42 -13.96
N ASN A 841 11.74 -30.25 -13.85
CA ASN A 841 12.73 -30.44 -14.91
C ASN A 841 12.12 -31.18 -16.11
N GLU A 842 11.34 -32.24 -15.88
CA GLU A 842 10.62 -32.98 -16.93
C GLU A 842 9.63 -32.07 -17.68
N GLN A 843 8.90 -31.23 -16.96
CA GLN A 843 8.00 -30.24 -17.54
C GLN A 843 8.76 -29.18 -18.35
N ARG A 844 9.86 -28.63 -17.84
CA ARG A 844 10.70 -27.68 -18.60
C ARG A 844 11.29 -28.31 -19.88
N ALA A 845 11.71 -29.57 -19.83
CA ALA A 845 12.17 -30.30 -21.01
C ALA A 845 11.05 -30.51 -22.05
N LEU A 846 9.84 -30.85 -21.60
CA LEU A 846 8.66 -30.98 -22.46
C LEU A 846 8.26 -29.63 -23.11
N ARG A 847 8.28 -28.51 -22.35
CA ARG A 847 8.05 -27.16 -22.89
C ARG A 847 9.10 -26.78 -23.94
N ALA A 848 10.38 -27.08 -23.69
CA ALA A 848 11.46 -26.79 -24.62
C ALA A 848 11.27 -27.54 -25.95
N LYS A 849 10.89 -28.82 -25.89
CA LYS A 849 10.59 -29.63 -27.07
C LYS A 849 9.38 -29.11 -27.84
N GLU A 850 8.28 -28.77 -27.17
CA GLU A 850 7.10 -28.18 -27.85
C GLU A 850 7.45 -26.89 -28.61
N LYS A 851 8.31 -26.04 -28.02
CA LYS A 851 8.82 -24.83 -28.67
C LYS A 851 9.72 -25.12 -29.88
N GLU A 852 10.56 -26.17 -29.81
CA GLU A 852 11.41 -26.63 -30.91
C GLU A 852 10.57 -27.21 -32.07
N ASP A 853 9.58 -28.05 -31.75
CA ASP A 853 8.68 -28.70 -32.70
C ASP A 853 7.58 -27.74 -33.26
N GLY A 854 7.47 -26.51 -32.73
CA GLY A 854 6.42 -25.56 -33.10
C GLY A 854 4.99 -26.01 -32.74
N SER A 855 4.86 -26.85 -31.70
CA SER A 855 3.60 -27.50 -31.29
C SER A 855 3.07 -26.93 -29.96
N GLU A 856 1.77 -27.10 -29.70
CA GLU A 856 1.12 -26.72 -28.44
C GLU A 856 0.53 -27.95 -27.74
N TRP A 857 0.72 -28.05 -26.41
CA TRP A 857 0.13 -29.09 -25.58
C TRP A 857 -1.38 -29.26 -25.84
N THR A 858 -1.80 -30.46 -26.21
CA THR A 858 -3.21 -30.78 -26.46
C THR A 858 -3.91 -31.11 -25.15
N ARG A 859 -4.81 -30.21 -24.70
CA ARG A 859 -5.59 -30.38 -23.47
C ARG A 859 -6.59 -31.54 -23.63
N ARG A 860 -6.70 -32.39 -22.61
CA ARG A 860 -7.41 -33.69 -22.64
C ARG A 860 -8.92 -33.58 -22.51
N TYR A 861 -9.44 -32.62 -21.74
CA TYR A 861 -10.87 -32.50 -21.44
C TYR A 861 -11.46 -31.13 -21.77
N PHE A 862 -10.60 -30.11 -21.98
CA PHE A 862 -11.03 -28.74 -22.24
C PHE A 862 -10.53 -28.24 -23.59
N THR A 863 -11.27 -27.26 -24.13
CA THR A 863 -10.94 -26.58 -25.38
C THR A 863 -11.02 -25.07 -25.15
N ARG A 864 -10.06 -24.34 -25.73
CA ARG A 864 -10.04 -22.87 -25.77
C ARG A 864 -11.05 -22.42 -26.81
N VAL A 865 -11.96 -21.52 -26.44
CA VAL A 865 -12.94 -20.89 -27.34
C VAL A 865 -12.58 -19.42 -27.56
N GLU A 866 -12.79 -18.94 -28.79
CA GLU A 866 -12.54 -17.54 -29.17
C GLU A 866 -13.66 -16.59 -28.72
N SER A 867 -14.87 -17.11 -28.55
CA SER A 867 -16.06 -16.36 -28.11
C SER A 867 -17.00 -17.27 -27.32
N ASP A 868 -17.84 -16.66 -26.49
CA ASP A 868 -18.85 -17.36 -25.71
C ASP A 868 -20.12 -16.51 -25.57
N LYS A 869 -21.18 -16.97 -26.23
CA LYS A 869 -22.50 -16.32 -26.24
C LYS A 869 -23.12 -16.17 -24.86
N LEU A 870 -22.80 -17.05 -23.91
CA LEU A 870 -23.26 -16.92 -22.53
C LEU A 870 -22.58 -15.74 -21.84
N LEU A 871 -21.27 -15.56 -22.06
CA LEU A 871 -20.55 -14.41 -21.53
C LEU A 871 -21.01 -13.11 -22.20
N GLU A 872 -21.15 -13.10 -23.52
CA GLU A 872 -21.70 -11.96 -24.27
C GLU A 872 -23.08 -11.53 -23.74
N ALA A 873 -23.95 -12.48 -23.39
CA ALA A 873 -25.29 -12.21 -22.87
C ALA A 873 -25.37 -11.91 -21.36
N LEU A 874 -24.44 -12.43 -20.54
CA LEU A 874 -24.53 -12.37 -19.08
C LEU A 874 -23.47 -11.50 -18.41
N ALA A 875 -22.24 -11.45 -18.92
CA ALA A 875 -21.16 -10.66 -18.30
C ALA A 875 -21.47 -9.15 -18.23
N PRO A 876 -22.05 -8.50 -19.26
CA PRO A 876 -22.41 -7.08 -19.19
C PRO A 876 -23.44 -6.75 -18.10
N LYS A 877 -24.33 -7.69 -17.75
CA LYS A 877 -25.39 -7.49 -16.74
C LYS A 877 -24.83 -7.28 -15.33
N ILE A 878 -23.59 -7.69 -15.09
CA ILE A 878 -22.89 -7.61 -13.79
C ILE A 878 -21.56 -6.84 -13.88
N GLY A 879 -21.27 -6.23 -15.03
CA GLY A 879 -20.00 -5.52 -15.26
C GLY A 879 -18.76 -6.42 -15.24
N LEU A 880 -18.90 -7.72 -15.52
CA LEU A 880 -17.76 -8.63 -15.57
C LEU A 880 -16.94 -8.35 -16.83
N LEU A 881 -15.69 -7.96 -16.65
CA LEU A 881 -14.69 -7.94 -17.71
C LEU A 881 -14.11 -9.35 -17.86
N VAL A 882 -14.11 -9.88 -19.07
CA VAL A 882 -13.45 -11.14 -19.40
C VAL A 882 -11.96 -10.85 -19.63
N GLU A 883 -11.10 -11.36 -18.77
CA GLU A 883 -9.64 -11.21 -18.82
C GLU A 883 -9.03 -12.51 -19.40
N ASP A 884 -9.38 -12.85 -20.64
CA ASP A 884 -8.95 -14.09 -21.31
C ASP A 884 -7.45 -14.06 -21.68
N ASP A 885 -6.89 -12.87 -21.90
CA ASP A 885 -5.44 -12.60 -21.96
C ASP A 885 -4.71 -13.20 -20.74
N LYS A 886 -5.27 -13.01 -19.54
CA LYS A 886 -4.71 -13.48 -18.26
C LYS A 886 -5.03 -14.93 -17.94
N THR A 887 -5.81 -15.62 -18.77
CA THR A 887 -6.10 -17.05 -18.63
C THR A 887 -5.69 -17.89 -19.85
N GLY A 888 -4.93 -17.30 -20.79
CA GLY A 888 -4.51 -17.97 -22.02
C GLY A 888 -5.68 -18.36 -22.94
N GLY A 889 -6.81 -17.67 -22.81
CA GLY A 889 -8.09 -17.91 -23.49
C GLY A 889 -9.24 -18.29 -22.55
N ILE A 890 -10.45 -18.39 -23.12
CA ILE A 890 -11.67 -18.86 -22.44
C ILE A 890 -11.73 -20.39 -22.54
N TRP A 891 -11.79 -21.09 -21.40
CA TRP A 891 -11.78 -22.56 -21.37
C TRP A 891 -13.18 -23.16 -21.14
N ARG A 892 -13.57 -24.12 -21.99
CA ARG A 892 -14.83 -24.86 -21.86
C ARG A 892 -14.61 -26.37 -21.89
N PHE A 893 -15.47 -27.09 -21.20
CA PHE A 893 -15.45 -28.56 -21.20
C PHE A 893 -15.86 -29.10 -22.56
N ASP A 894 -15.11 -30.08 -23.06
CA ASP A 894 -15.30 -30.65 -24.39
C ASP A 894 -15.79 -32.11 -24.26
N GLU A 895 -17.09 -32.31 -24.42
CA GLU A 895 -17.72 -33.63 -24.31
C GLU A 895 -17.17 -34.65 -25.31
N LYS A 896 -16.73 -34.20 -26.49
CA LYS A 896 -16.15 -35.10 -27.51
C LYS A 896 -14.80 -35.62 -27.05
N LYS A 897 -13.95 -34.73 -26.53
CA LYS A 897 -12.67 -35.12 -25.93
C LYS A 897 -12.87 -36.00 -24.70
N ALA A 898 -13.78 -35.64 -23.80
CA ALA A 898 -14.09 -36.44 -22.61
C ALA A 898 -14.58 -37.86 -22.97
N THR A 899 -15.41 -37.99 -24.00
CA THR A 899 -15.86 -39.29 -24.53
C THR A 899 -14.70 -40.07 -25.15
N ALA A 900 -13.80 -39.41 -25.89
CA ALA A 900 -12.62 -40.04 -26.46
C ALA A 900 -11.63 -40.54 -25.38
N GLU A 901 -11.39 -39.77 -24.31
CA GLU A 901 -10.56 -40.19 -23.17
C GLU A 901 -11.20 -41.36 -22.40
N ALA A 902 -12.53 -41.36 -22.19
CA ALA A 902 -13.22 -42.49 -21.60
C ALA A 902 -13.06 -43.78 -22.45
N GLY A 903 -13.06 -43.64 -23.77
CA GLY A 903 -12.79 -44.74 -24.71
C GLY A 903 -11.36 -45.29 -24.70
N LYS A 904 -10.39 -44.59 -24.10
CA LYS A 904 -8.99 -45.06 -23.94
C LYS A 904 -8.73 -45.84 -22.65
N LYS A 905 -9.67 -45.82 -21.69
CA LYS A 905 -9.56 -46.54 -20.40
C LYS A 905 -10.22 -47.94 -20.43
N ASN A 906 -10.77 -48.36 -21.57
CA ASN A 906 -11.27 -49.71 -21.87
C ASN A 906 -10.37 -50.40 -22.90
#